data_AF-A0A937MUB8-F1
#
_entry.id   AF-A0A937MUB8-F1
#
_cell.length_a   1.000
_cell.length_b   1.000
_cell.length_c   1.000
_cell.angle_alpha   90.00
_cell.angle_beta   90.00
_cell.angle_gamma   90.00
#
_symmetry.space_group_name_H-M   'P 1'
#
loop_
_entity.id
_entity.type
_entity.pdbx_description
1 polymer ?
#
loop_
_entity_poly.entity_id
_entity_poly.type
_entity_poly.pdbx_seq_one_letter_code
_entity_poly.pdbx_strand_id
1 'polypeptide(L)'
;MDGVIQAHSVAEQNGTIILMGGDAGAVSVSGTLDASGYDAGETGGTVHVLGDMLDFSGTGLIDVSGDLGGGTLLFGGDYQGLGTVPNATDVYVGPNTQTFADAVTNGNGGRMIFWADRRMRFFGIVKGRGGKYFGDGGFVEVSGKEELYFDGSVDTTAANGKTGTLLLDPDTITITDGAGASTSGAVTINFQSVNNATISEQTLEGASASTNVILLANDSIVLNNLSDNLLNMAQTSGNSVTFKVTNGTISFSDTQDTISTQGGNITFNTSGDLTLGNLTSNGGDISLTAGDLLLPGSSTILNAGAGNISITGSSTTEIGLGSTTCSGTCDMTISNSDLGKMRGSKLIVNGSANNGAIYVDGVTQTTSTFTSGVELKDAHISGAQGGIFFQGASTFSTLTADAVNGIDVNANLTTTAGALTLDGDSNNIAENVVPQDDISIASGVILTSAGDISLSATTGGISSAGALTLTAPSSITLTGNLTAAGAVALTATSGITLNNNITTSSGGTLNINANSSTLSLASGVALNSAGALTLAAGNATSLGSLTLAGSTINVNSALTSTGAVAMTAISGLTLNNSTLTGAGNITLQGGTGLTLASGMGITSSAGNITLGASGGSITANGALTLSSNGSITVSDALTSAGSATLNANSGITLANSFAA
;
A
#
# COMPACT_ATOMS: atom_id res chain seq x y z
N MET A 1 41.33 31.16 15.27
CA MET A 1 40.98 31.05 16.69
C MET A 1 41.53 29.74 17.18
N ASP A 2 42.50 29.84 18.08
CA ASP A 2 43.45 28.81 18.46
C ASP A 2 43.48 28.62 20.00
N GLY A 3 42.52 29.24 20.71
CA GLY A 3 42.30 29.18 22.16
C GLY A 3 40.94 28.58 22.55
N VAL A 4 40.40 28.98 23.70
CA VAL A 4 39.09 28.50 24.20
C VAL A 4 38.09 29.66 24.28
N ILE A 5 36.90 29.49 23.71
CA ILE A 5 35.75 30.36 23.90
C ILE A 5 34.64 29.54 24.55
N GLN A 6 34.15 29.99 25.70
CA GLN A 6 33.14 29.32 26.51
C GLN A 6 31.95 30.23 26.73
N ALA A 7 30.75 29.70 26.48
CA ALA A 7 29.48 30.29 26.87
C ALA A 7 28.57 29.15 27.31
N HIS A 8 28.76 28.66 28.54
CA HIS A 8 27.94 27.59 29.11
C HIS A 8 26.53 28.07 29.44
N SER A 9 25.59 27.13 29.49
CA SER A 9 24.25 27.38 30.03
C SER A 9 24.32 27.83 31.49
N VAL A 10 23.46 28.78 31.89
CA VAL A 10 23.31 29.23 33.28
C VAL A 10 21.84 29.54 33.56
N ALA A 11 21.23 28.84 34.52
CA ALA A 11 19.87 29.11 35.02
C ALA A 11 18.78 29.23 33.93
N GLU A 12 18.46 28.11 33.27
CA GLU A 12 17.48 27.97 32.17
C GLU A 12 17.79 28.79 30.90
N GLN A 13 18.91 29.52 30.83
CA GLN A 13 19.34 30.22 29.61
C GLN A 13 20.51 29.51 28.97
N ASN A 14 20.30 29.09 27.72
CA ASN A 14 21.31 28.45 26.90
C ASN A 14 22.38 29.46 26.45
N GLY A 15 23.64 29.01 26.45
CA GLY A 15 24.74 29.83 25.93
C GLY A 15 24.70 30.01 24.42
N THR A 16 25.26 31.12 23.93
CA THR A 16 25.38 31.40 22.49
C THR A 16 26.78 31.90 22.16
N ILE A 17 27.43 31.28 21.17
CA ILE A 17 28.72 31.71 20.61
C ILE A 17 28.51 32.03 19.12
N ILE A 18 28.96 33.21 18.69
CA ILE A 18 28.92 33.61 17.27
C ILE A 18 30.31 34.07 16.84
N LEU A 19 30.90 33.36 15.88
CA LEU A 19 32.09 33.77 15.15
C LEU A 19 31.70 34.18 13.73
N MET A 20 32.02 35.43 13.35
CA MET A 20 31.67 35.99 12.05
C MET A 20 32.89 36.64 11.39
N GLY A 21 33.25 36.17 10.19
CA GLY A 21 34.26 36.77 9.32
C GLY A 21 33.73 37.90 8.43
N GLY A 22 32.40 38.03 8.30
CA GLY A 22 31.76 38.91 7.31
C GLY A 22 31.81 38.34 5.89
N ASP A 23 31.20 39.06 4.94
CA ASP A 23 30.89 38.58 3.57
C ASP A 23 32.11 38.20 2.70
N ALA A 24 33.32 38.54 3.11
CA ALA A 24 34.57 38.21 2.40
C ALA A 24 35.67 37.72 3.35
N GLY A 25 35.34 37.45 4.61
CA GLY A 25 36.32 37.08 5.63
C GLY A 25 36.46 35.58 5.80
N ALA A 26 37.69 35.15 6.02
CA ALA A 26 37.99 33.78 6.42
C ALA A 26 37.86 33.61 7.94
N VAL A 27 37.28 32.51 8.41
CA VAL A 27 37.28 32.11 9.82
C VAL A 27 37.95 30.76 9.97
N SER A 28 39.01 30.70 10.78
CA SER A 28 39.67 29.45 11.14
C SER A 28 39.44 29.12 12.61
N VAL A 29 39.01 27.89 12.89
CA VAL A 29 38.80 27.31 14.22
C VAL A 29 39.76 26.14 14.37
N SER A 30 40.69 26.25 15.31
CA SER A 30 41.59 25.15 15.70
C SER A 30 41.61 24.90 17.21
N GLY A 31 40.94 25.75 17.97
CA GLY A 31 40.73 25.65 19.42
C GLY A 31 39.35 25.11 19.81
N THR A 32 38.87 25.46 21.01
CA THR A 32 37.60 24.96 21.57
C THR A 32 36.51 26.04 21.58
N LEU A 33 35.32 25.71 21.07
CA LEU A 33 34.07 26.43 21.24
C LEU A 33 33.14 25.59 22.09
N ASP A 34 32.79 26.07 23.28
CA ASP A 34 32.05 25.28 24.26
C ASP A 34 30.84 26.05 24.76
N ALA A 35 29.68 25.63 24.25
CA ALA A 35 28.36 26.09 24.69
C ALA A 35 27.57 24.93 25.29
N SER A 36 28.25 24.00 25.95
CA SER A 36 27.61 22.84 26.59
C SER A 36 26.80 23.24 27.84
N GLY A 37 25.79 22.41 28.16
CA GLY A 37 24.97 22.51 29.36
C GLY A 37 24.90 21.16 30.08
N TYR A 38 25.97 20.78 30.78
CA TYR A 38 26.11 19.48 31.41
C TYR A 38 25.48 19.37 32.81
N ASP A 39 25.10 20.49 33.43
CA ASP A 39 24.47 20.43 34.75
C ASP A 39 23.05 19.86 34.66
N ALA A 40 22.57 19.31 35.77
CA ALA A 40 21.27 18.65 35.83
C ALA A 40 20.15 19.60 35.38
N GLY A 41 19.40 19.20 34.35
CA GLY A 41 18.32 20.00 33.80
C GLY A 41 18.71 20.91 32.63
N GLU A 42 19.98 21.01 32.28
CA GLU A 42 20.45 21.91 31.23
C GLU A 42 20.38 21.27 29.83
N THR A 43 20.29 22.13 28.81
CA THR A 43 20.41 21.76 27.41
C THR A 43 21.64 22.43 26.80
N GLY A 44 22.12 21.86 25.69
CA GLY A 44 23.19 22.46 24.90
C GLY A 44 22.80 23.80 24.29
N GLY A 45 23.78 24.68 24.17
CA GLY A 45 23.67 26.01 23.61
C GLY A 45 23.72 26.07 22.08
N THR A 46 23.94 27.27 21.56
CA THR A 46 24.03 27.54 20.12
C THR A 46 25.41 28.05 19.73
N VAL A 47 26.00 27.49 18.67
CA VAL A 47 27.25 27.96 18.08
C VAL A 47 27.04 28.28 16.61
N HIS A 48 27.35 29.51 16.20
CA HIS A 48 27.41 29.90 14.79
C HIS A 48 28.86 30.22 14.39
N VAL A 49 29.33 29.60 13.31
CA VAL A 49 30.62 29.92 12.68
C VAL A 49 30.36 30.29 11.23
N LEU A 50 30.51 31.57 10.89
CA LEU A 50 30.04 32.15 9.63
C LEU A 50 31.13 33.01 8.97
N GLY A 51 31.18 33.03 7.65
CA GLY A 51 32.18 33.74 6.84
C GLY A 51 32.22 33.16 5.42
N ASP A 52 32.94 33.79 4.51
CA ASP A 52 33.03 33.33 3.11
C ASP A 52 33.88 32.06 2.95
N MET A 53 34.95 31.94 3.75
CA MET A 53 35.82 30.75 3.77
C MET A 53 36.01 30.25 5.21
N LEU A 54 35.71 28.99 5.46
CA LEU A 54 35.84 28.40 6.80
C LEU A 54 36.85 27.26 6.84
N ASP A 55 37.67 27.25 7.88
CA ASP A 55 38.64 26.19 8.17
C ASP A 55 38.45 25.70 9.61
N PHE A 56 37.98 24.47 9.79
CA PHE A 56 37.98 23.76 11.07
C PHE A 56 39.09 22.72 11.02
N SER A 57 40.17 22.92 11.79
CA SER A 57 41.39 22.12 11.64
C SER A 57 42.10 21.84 12.98
N GLY A 58 43.24 21.15 12.90
CA GLY A 58 43.96 20.70 14.09
C GLY A 58 43.13 19.71 14.92
N THR A 59 43.13 19.88 16.24
CA THR A 59 42.30 19.11 17.20
C THR A 59 41.12 19.94 17.71
N GLY A 60 40.60 20.86 16.88
CA GLY A 60 39.54 21.76 17.28
C GLY A 60 38.31 21.02 17.78
N LEU A 61 37.63 21.61 18.77
CA LEU A 61 36.46 21.03 19.43
C LEU A 61 35.31 22.04 19.43
N ILE A 62 34.13 21.61 18.99
CA ILE A 62 32.89 22.34 19.19
C ILE A 62 31.97 21.47 20.05
N ASP A 63 31.61 21.93 21.24
CA ASP A 63 30.71 21.20 22.14
C ASP A 63 29.46 22.02 22.43
N VAL A 64 28.32 21.50 21.97
CA VAL A 64 26.97 21.97 22.25
C VAL A 64 26.14 20.86 22.88
N SER A 65 26.75 19.94 23.63
CA SER A 65 26.03 18.85 24.32
C SER A 65 25.25 19.35 25.54
N GLY A 66 24.28 18.58 26.02
CA GLY A 66 23.55 18.91 27.24
C GLY A 66 22.95 17.73 27.99
N ASP A 67 22.55 17.94 29.25
CA ASP A 67 21.96 16.90 30.12
C ASP A 67 20.60 16.40 29.61
N LEU A 68 19.70 17.35 29.29
CA LEU A 68 18.33 17.11 28.82
C LEU A 68 18.15 17.28 27.29
N GLY A 69 19.22 17.51 26.55
CA GLY A 69 19.18 17.68 25.10
C GLY A 69 20.44 18.33 24.53
N GLY A 70 20.82 17.90 23.33
CA GLY A 70 21.87 18.55 22.55
C GLY A 70 21.44 19.89 21.96
N GLY A 71 22.43 20.76 21.72
CA GLY A 71 22.28 22.11 21.20
C GLY A 71 22.37 22.20 19.69
N THR A 72 22.65 23.39 19.17
CA THR A 72 22.68 23.68 17.73
C THR A 72 24.03 24.21 17.27
N LEU A 73 24.57 23.66 16.18
CA LEU A 73 25.69 24.22 15.42
C LEU A 73 25.24 24.61 14.02
N LEU A 74 25.54 25.86 13.64
CA LEU A 74 25.50 26.34 12.25
C LEU A 74 26.93 26.69 11.81
N PHE A 75 27.54 25.86 10.97
CA PHE A 75 28.90 26.04 10.47
C PHE A 75 28.84 26.30 8.96
N GLY A 76 29.00 27.57 8.57
CA GLY A 76 28.96 28.00 7.18
C GLY A 76 27.57 28.19 6.58
N GLY A 77 26.49 27.97 7.32
CA GLY A 77 25.14 28.21 6.83
C GLY A 77 24.10 27.52 7.69
N ASP A 78 22.85 27.58 7.25
CA ASP A 78 21.73 26.86 7.87
C ASP A 78 21.22 25.74 6.96
N TYR A 79 20.12 25.10 7.36
CA TYR A 79 19.48 24.00 6.65
C TYR A 79 19.40 24.24 5.15
N GLN A 80 20.03 23.39 4.35
CA GLN A 80 20.00 23.46 2.89
C GLN A 80 20.39 24.84 2.32
N GLY A 81 21.12 25.66 3.09
CA GLY A 81 21.45 27.03 2.74
C GLY A 81 20.25 27.99 2.67
N LEU A 82 19.09 27.59 3.20
CA LEU A 82 17.82 28.35 3.12
C LEU A 82 17.53 29.21 4.36
N GLY A 83 18.48 29.32 5.29
CA GLY A 83 18.32 30.11 6.51
C GLY A 83 18.61 31.60 6.34
N THR A 84 18.61 32.31 7.47
CA THR A 84 18.86 33.76 7.52
C THR A 84 20.32 34.12 7.78
N VAL A 85 21.16 33.15 8.15
CA VAL A 85 22.60 33.37 8.32
C VAL A 85 23.29 33.37 6.95
N PRO A 86 24.40 34.11 6.75
CA PRO A 86 25.18 34.02 5.52
C PRO A 86 25.73 32.62 5.28
N ASN A 87 25.74 32.21 4.01
CA ASN A 87 26.36 30.96 3.60
C ASN A 87 27.85 31.18 3.26
N ALA A 88 28.68 30.21 3.61
CA ALA A 88 30.08 30.15 3.20
C ALA A 88 30.19 29.66 1.76
N THR A 89 31.16 30.16 1.01
CA THR A 89 31.47 29.63 -0.33
C THR A 89 32.26 28.31 -0.20
N ASP A 90 33.24 28.28 0.69
CA ASP A 90 34.14 27.14 0.89
C ASP A 90 34.28 26.77 2.36
N VAL A 91 34.15 25.48 2.67
CA VAL A 91 34.37 24.93 4.01
C VAL A 91 35.33 23.75 3.97
N TYR A 92 36.30 23.75 4.87
CA TYR A 92 37.15 22.61 5.18
C TYR A 92 37.01 22.20 6.65
N VAL A 93 36.77 20.92 6.89
CA VAL A 93 36.71 20.30 8.22
C VAL A 93 37.69 19.13 8.26
N GLY A 94 38.75 19.26 9.05
CA GLY A 94 39.87 18.31 9.11
C GLY A 94 39.57 17.05 9.94
N PRO A 95 40.37 15.98 9.73
CA PRO A 95 40.07 14.63 10.26
C PRO A 95 40.16 14.46 11.77
N ASN A 96 40.86 15.35 12.47
CA ASN A 96 41.02 15.30 13.93
C ASN A 96 40.10 16.26 14.68
N THR A 97 39.20 16.94 13.96
CA THR A 97 38.23 17.86 14.55
C THR A 97 37.04 17.09 15.12
N GLN A 98 36.45 17.63 16.19
CA GLN A 98 35.36 16.98 16.92
C GLN A 98 34.21 17.96 17.15
N THR A 99 33.00 17.51 16.88
CA THR A 99 31.76 18.25 17.16
C THR A 99 30.81 17.38 17.96
N PHE A 100 30.37 17.86 19.12
CA PHE A 100 29.45 17.14 20.00
C PHE A 100 28.17 17.94 20.24
N ALA A 101 27.04 17.26 20.12
CA ALA A 101 25.71 17.74 20.45
C ALA A 101 24.92 16.60 21.11
N ASP A 102 25.57 15.85 22.01
CA ASP A 102 24.95 14.71 22.67
C ASP A 102 23.93 15.17 23.72
N ALA A 103 22.86 14.38 23.90
CA ALA A 103 22.08 14.38 25.13
C ALA A 103 22.67 13.36 26.11
N VAL A 104 22.97 13.77 27.35
CA VAL A 104 23.70 12.92 28.30
C VAL A 104 22.76 11.97 29.06
N THR A 105 21.80 12.50 29.81
CA THR A 105 20.88 11.65 30.58
C THR A 105 19.59 11.38 29.81
N ASN A 106 18.99 12.42 29.25
CA ASN A 106 17.65 12.41 28.70
C ASN A 106 17.56 13.39 27.52
N GLY A 107 16.57 13.19 26.66
CA GLY A 107 16.28 14.11 25.56
C GLY A 107 17.06 13.80 24.29
N ASN A 108 16.81 14.61 23.26
CA ASN A 108 17.27 14.30 21.91
C ASN A 108 18.69 14.81 21.68
N GLY A 109 19.43 14.11 20.82
CA GLY A 109 20.66 14.65 20.25
C GLY A 109 20.38 15.96 19.50
N GLY A 110 21.38 16.82 19.42
CA GLY A 110 21.26 18.15 18.86
C GLY A 110 21.29 18.20 17.33
N ARG A 111 21.34 19.43 16.80
CA ARG A 111 21.31 19.73 15.36
C ARG A 111 22.62 20.35 14.91
N MET A 112 23.31 19.75 13.95
CA MET A 112 24.60 20.22 13.47
C MET A 112 24.59 20.34 11.95
N ILE A 113 24.81 21.56 11.45
CA ILE A 113 24.78 21.88 10.01
C ILE A 113 26.15 22.36 9.58
N PHE A 114 26.68 21.72 8.55
CA PHE A 114 27.88 22.13 7.83
C PHE A 114 27.47 22.45 6.39
N TRP A 115 27.57 23.71 5.99
CA TRP A 115 27.09 24.20 4.70
C TRP A 115 28.17 24.96 3.94
N ALA A 116 28.23 24.74 2.63
CA ALA A 116 28.97 25.55 1.68
C ALA A 116 28.19 25.70 0.36
N ASP A 117 28.06 26.92 -0.16
CA ASP A 117 27.41 27.21 -1.45
C ASP A 117 28.18 26.65 -2.64
N ARG A 118 29.49 26.43 -2.50
CA ARG A 118 30.31 25.81 -3.54
C ARG A 118 30.94 24.52 -3.07
N ARG A 119 31.91 24.57 -2.15
CA ARG A 119 32.72 23.37 -1.83
C ARG A 119 32.78 23.07 -0.35
N MET A 120 32.44 21.83 -0.01
CA MET A 120 32.61 21.24 1.30
C MET A 120 33.65 20.11 1.25
N ARG A 121 34.67 20.19 2.10
CA ARG A 121 35.57 19.07 2.38
C ARG A 121 35.45 18.68 3.84
N PHE A 122 34.82 17.54 4.09
CA PHE A 122 34.44 17.13 5.42
C PHE A 122 35.10 15.80 5.81
N PHE A 123 35.97 15.85 6.81
CA PHE A 123 36.69 14.70 7.34
C PHE A 123 36.49 14.52 8.86
N GLY A 124 35.73 15.41 9.50
CA GLY A 124 35.62 15.50 10.96
C GLY A 124 34.81 14.39 11.62
N ILE A 125 34.80 14.43 12.96
CA ILE A 125 34.04 13.51 13.82
C ILE A 125 32.86 14.28 14.43
N VAL A 126 31.65 13.73 14.32
CA VAL A 126 30.42 14.33 14.83
C VAL A 126 29.65 13.34 15.69
N LYS A 127 29.20 13.77 16.86
CA LYS A 127 28.31 12.98 17.73
C LYS A 127 27.10 13.79 18.13
N GLY A 128 25.92 13.27 17.85
CA GLY A 128 24.63 13.83 18.24
C GLY A 128 23.74 12.73 18.76
N ARG A 129 24.15 12.05 19.83
CA ARG A 129 23.45 10.87 20.36
C ARG A 129 22.27 11.28 21.23
N GLY A 130 21.24 10.44 21.22
CA GLY A 130 20.10 10.56 22.13
C GLY A 130 20.49 10.21 23.57
N GLY A 131 19.68 10.69 24.52
CA GLY A 131 19.90 10.53 25.96
C GLY A 131 19.97 9.06 26.39
N LYS A 132 20.75 8.80 27.44
CA LYS A 132 20.93 7.46 28.00
C LYS A 132 19.61 6.75 28.32
N TYR A 133 18.63 7.43 28.90
CA TYR A 133 17.38 6.83 29.37
C TYR A 133 16.20 6.99 28.40
N PHE A 134 16.11 8.12 27.70
CA PHE A 134 15.13 8.38 26.64
C PHE A 134 15.62 9.50 25.73
N GLY A 135 15.06 9.56 24.52
CA GLY A 135 15.30 10.60 23.54
C GLY A 135 15.90 10.06 22.25
N ASP A 136 15.59 10.76 21.16
CA ASP A 136 15.98 10.37 19.81
C ASP A 136 17.38 10.88 19.46
N GLY A 137 18.01 10.27 18.47
CA GLY A 137 19.26 10.74 17.91
C GLY A 137 19.11 12.09 17.21
N GLY A 138 20.22 12.81 17.11
CA GLY A 138 20.29 14.15 16.53
C GLY A 138 20.28 14.16 15.00
N PHE A 139 20.38 15.36 14.45
CA PHE A 139 20.40 15.60 13.01
C PHE A 139 21.72 16.24 12.59
N VAL A 140 22.37 15.65 11.58
CA VAL A 140 23.61 16.16 10.99
C VAL A 140 23.43 16.36 9.50
N GLU A 141 23.69 17.56 9.01
CA GLU A 141 23.79 17.86 7.58
C GLU A 141 25.23 18.22 7.24
N VAL A 142 25.73 17.62 6.16
CA VAL A 142 26.98 18.03 5.52
C VAL A 142 26.71 18.25 4.04
N SER A 143 26.77 19.51 3.61
CA SER A 143 26.52 19.89 2.23
C SER A 143 27.61 20.81 1.69
N GLY A 144 28.04 20.50 0.48
CA GLY A 144 28.68 21.45 -0.42
C GLY A 144 27.84 21.44 -1.69
N LYS A 145 27.08 22.51 -1.93
CA LYS A 145 26.04 22.53 -2.95
C LYS A 145 26.59 22.17 -4.34
N GLU A 146 27.71 22.75 -4.78
CA GLU A 146 28.31 22.38 -6.07
C GLU A 146 29.25 21.15 -5.93
N GLU A 147 30.06 21.08 -4.87
CA GLU A 147 31.08 20.07 -4.65
C GLU A 147 31.11 19.62 -3.18
N LEU A 148 30.80 18.35 -2.91
CA LEU A 148 30.99 17.73 -1.60
C LEU A 148 32.08 16.66 -1.68
N TYR A 149 32.99 16.67 -0.71
CA TYR A 149 33.95 15.60 -0.45
C TYR A 149 33.76 15.14 0.99
N PHE A 150 33.16 13.97 1.18
CA PHE A 150 32.85 13.44 2.50
C PHE A 150 33.66 12.18 2.80
N ASP A 151 34.44 12.22 3.87
CA ASP A 151 35.11 11.07 4.49
C ASP A 151 35.19 11.28 6.02
N GLY A 152 34.05 11.68 6.60
CA GLY A 152 33.89 11.95 8.03
C GLY A 152 33.12 10.86 8.78
N SER A 153 33.14 10.92 10.11
CA SER A 153 32.44 9.97 10.98
C SER A 153 31.30 10.66 11.72
N VAL A 154 30.09 10.11 11.61
CA VAL A 154 28.89 10.67 12.24
C VAL A 154 28.17 9.58 13.05
N ASP A 155 27.94 9.88 14.33
CA ASP A 155 27.19 9.02 15.26
C ASP A 155 25.97 9.78 15.79
N THR A 156 24.79 9.39 15.31
CA THR A 156 23.50 9.93 15.81
C THR A 156 22.69 8.86 16.53
N THR A 157 23.36 7.87 17.12
CA THR A 157 22.70 6.73 17.75
C THR A 157 21.85 7.12 18.95
N ALA A 158 20.79 6.37 19.21
CA ALA A 158 19.96 6.50 20.41
C ALA A 158 19.65 5.11 20.97
N ALA A 159 20.09 4.83 22.20
CA ALA A 159 19.92 3.51 22.80
C ALA A 159 18.46 3.21 23.18
N ASN A 160 17.69 4.23 23.54
CA ASN A 160 16.30 4.13 24.02
C ASN A 160 15.36 5.11 23.27
N GLY A 161 15.65 5.39 22.01
CA GLY A 161 14.86 6.27 21.14
C GLY A 161 15.01 5.86 19.67
N LYS A 162 14.42 6.65 18.76
CA LYS A 162 14.68 6.52 17.34
C LYS A 162 16.07 7.04 17.05
N THR A 163 16.78 6.40 16.13
CA THR A 163 18.07 6.95 15.74
C THR A 163 17.92 8.23 14.91
N GLY A 164 18.98 9.04 14.94
CA GLY A 164 19.07 10.27 14.18
C GLY A 164 19.45 10.07 12.71
N THR A 165 19.86 11.15 12.07
CA THR A 165 20.07 11.19 10.62
C THR A 165 21.37 11.91 10.26
N LEU A 166 22.10 11.33 9.30
CA LEU A 166 23.10 12.00 8.48
C LEU A 166 22.47 12.33 7.12
N LEU A 167 22.42 13.61 6.77
CA LEU A 167 22.04 14.13 5.45
C LEU A 167 23.29 14.61 4.72
N LEU A 168 23.51 14.07 3.52
CA LEU A 168 24.51 14.55 2.55
C LEU A 168 23.75 15.12 1.35
N ASP A 169 23.91 16.43 1.07
CA ASP A 169 23.02 17.16 0.14
C ASP A 169 23.74 18.07 -0.89
N PRO A 170 24.59 17.53 -1.80
CA PRO A 170 25.15 18.28 -2.94
C PRO A 170 24.27 18.21 -4.20
N ASP A 171 24.60 18.96 -5.27
CA ASP A 171 23.91 18.86 -6.55
C ASP A 171 24.06 17.48 -7.20
N THR A 172 25.22 16.83 -7.03
CA THR A 172 25.50 15.48 -7.53
C THR A 172 26.25 14.63 -6.50
N ILE A 173 25.95 13.34 -6.45
CA ILE A 173 26.68 12.37 -5.64
C ILE A 173 27.27 11.29 -6.55
N THR A 174 28.59 11.17 -6.55
CA THR A 174 29.29 10.01 -7.12
C THR A 174 29.89 9.18 -6.00
N ILE A 175 29.45 7.93 -5.88
CA ILE A 175 30.00 6.93 -4.96
C ILE A 175 31.06 6.12 -5.71
N THR A 176 32.26 5.98 -5.13
CA THR A 176 33.38 5.29 -5.78
C THR A 176 33.98 4.19 -4.92
N ASP A 177 34.45 3.14 -5.59
CA ASP A 177 35.21 2.02 -5.01
C ASP A 177 36.32 2.47 -4.05
N GLY A 178 36.47 1.73 -2.95
CA GLY A 178 37.62 1.81 -2.06
C GLY A 178 37.52 2.85 -0.93
N ALA A 179 38.70 3.16 -0.36
CA ALA A 179 38.84 4.03 0.78
C ALA A 179 38.74 5.52 0.40
N GLY A 180 38.18 6.32 1.31
CA GLY A 180 38.14 7.78 1.19
C GLY A 180 39.54 8.38 1.07
N ALA A 181 39.60 9.62 0.56
CA ALA A 181 40.85 10.34 0.39
C ALA A 181 41.48 10.61 1.76
N SER A 182 42.37 9.71 2.20
CA SER A 182 43.21 9.90 3.37
C SER A 182 44.18 11.07 3.15
N THR A 183 43.74 12.33 3.35
CA THR A 183 44.65 13.47 3.40
C THR A 183 45.26 13.56 4.81
N SER A 184 46.11 12.58 5.14
CA SER A 184 47.04 12.70 6.26
C SER A 184 48.16 13.66 5.85
N GLY A 185 47.98 14.94 6.16
CA GLY A 185 48.99 15.98 5.95
C GLY A 185 48.35 17.36 5.94
N ALA A 186 48.97 18.34 6.57
CA ALA A 186 48.53 19.73 6.52
C ALA A 186 48.40 20.18 5.05
N VAL A 187 47.17 20.19 4.55
CA VAL A 187 46.86 20.66 3.21
C VAL A 187 47.11 22.17 3.22
N THR A 188 48.15 22.60 2.52
CA THR A 188 48.17 23.98 2.02
C THR A 188 46.88 24.14 1.24
N ILE A 189 45.99 25.04 1.66
CA ILE A 189 44.69 25.33 1.04
C ILE A 189 44.89 25.45 -0.49
N ASN A 190 44.75 24.34 -1.20
CA ASN A 190 44.88 24.25 -2.64
C ASN A 190 43.53 23.79 -3.14
N PHE A 191 42.77 24.72 -3.70
CA PHE A 191 41.42 24.52 -4.22
C PHE A 191 41.39 23.78 -5.57
N GLN A 192 42.42 23.00 -5.91
CA GLN A 192 42.44 22.22 -7.15
C GLN A 192 41.89 20.82 -6.90
N SER A 193 40.70 20.57 -7.48
CA SER A 193 40.01 19.28 -7.53
C SER A 193 40.85 18.28 -8.31
N VAL A 194 41.07 17.09 -7.76
CA VAL A 194 41.78 16.00 -8.46
C VAL A 194 40.98 14.71 -8.57
N ASN A 195 39.77 14.62 -8.02
CA ASN A 195 38.84 13.51 -8.28
C ASN A 195 37.41 14.04 -8.16
N ASN A 196 36.51 13.63 -9.06
CA ASN A 196 35.10 14.02 -9.08
C ASN A 196 34.24 13.15 -8.11
N ALA A 197 34.87 12.47 -7.16
CA ALA A 197 34.22 11.56 -6.21
C ALA A 197 33.67 12.34 -5.02
N THR A 198 32.38 12.16 -4.74
CA THR A 198 31.69 12.83 -3.63
C THR A 198 31.95 12.12 -2.30
N ILE A 199 31.89 10.80 -2.33
CA ILE A 199 32.03 9.91 -1.17
C ILE A 199 32.58 8.56 -1.61
N SER A 200 33.37 7.89 -0.77
CA SER A 200 33.84 6.53 -1.05
C SER A 200 32.89 5.48 -0.47
N GLU A 201 32.93 4.29 -1.06
CA GLU A 201 32.26 3.10 -0.58
C GLU A 201 32.57 2.82 0.90
N GLN A 202 33.85 2.68 1.28
CA GLN A 202 34.23 2.33 2.66
C GLN A 202 33.79 3.36 3.69
N THR A 203 33.69 4.64 3.32
CA THR A 203 33.12 5.68 4.19
C THR A 203 31.65 5.41 4.50
N LEU A 204 30.85 5.02 3.49
CA LEU A 204 29.44 4.68 3.66
C LEU A 204 29.25 3.38 4.46
N GLU A 205 30.08 2.36 4.20
CA GLU A 205 30.06 1.10 4.96
C GLU A 205 30.44 1.30 6.43
N GLY A 206 31.29 2.29 6.71
CA GLY A 206 31.70 2.69 8.06
C GLY A 206 30.64 3.50 8.82
N ALA A 207 29.51 3.85 8.20
CA ALA A 207 28.43 4.54 8.88
C ALA A 207 27.88 3.67 10.04
N SER A 208 27.47 4.31 11.14
CA SER A 208 26.93 3.59 12.28
C SER A 208 25.67 2.79 11.89
N ALA A 209 25.60 1.54 12.34
CA ALA A 209 24.49 0.61 12.08
C ALA A 209 23.11 1.13 12.53
N SER A 210 23.11 2.08 13.45
CA SER A 210 21.95 2.81 13.92
C SER A 210 22.15 4.30 13.66
N THR A 211 22.41 4.70 12.42
CA THR A 211 22.25 6.08 11.94
C THR A 211 21.55 6.00 10.59
N ASN A 212 20.48 6.76 10.41
CA ASN A 212 19.86 6.87 9.09
C ASN A 212 20.78 7.66 8.18
N VAL A 213 21.00 7.15 6.97
CA VAL A 213 21.83 7.83 5.96
C VAL A 213 20.91 8.28 4.83
N ILE A 214 20.91 9.58 4.57
CA ILE A 214 20.20 10.19 3.45
C ILE A 214 21.22 10.83 2.53
N LEU A 215 21.32 10.27 1.33
CA LEU A 215 22.04 10.84 0.20
C LEU A 215 21.00 11.59 -0.63
N LEU A 216 20.96 12.91 -0.50
CA LEU A 216 20.09 13.79 -1.26
C LEU A 216 20.92 14.47 -2.34
N ALA A 217 20.44 14.47 -3.57
CA ALA A 217 21.04 15.24 -4.64
C ALA A 217 19.99 16.01 -5.44
N ASN A 218 20.40 17.11 -6.07
CA ASN A 218 19.52 17.81 -7.00
C ASN A 218 19.42 17.07 -8.34
N ASP A 219 20.56 16.72 -8.94
CA ASP A 219 20.64 16.27 -10.33
C ASP A 219 20.86 14.76 -10.48
N SER A 220 21.80 14.17 -9.74
CA SER A 220 22.07 12.73 -9.89
C SER A 220 22.78 12.08 -8.71
N ILE A 221 22.54 10.77 -8.58
CA ILE A 221 23.36 9.86 -7.78
C ILE A 221 23.88 8.74 -8.68
N VAL A 222 25.20 8.56 -8.72
CA VAL A 222 25.86 7.51 -9.49
C VAL A 222 26.66 6.61 -8.57
N LEU A 223 26.36 5.30 -8.59
CA LEU A 223 27.23 4.27 -8.03
C LEU A 223 28.20 3.83 -9.13
N ASN A 224 29.49 4.16 -8.98
CA ASN A 224 30.51 3.63 -9.87
C ASN A 224 30.79 2.15 -9.54
N ASN A 225 31.36 1.44 -10.51
CA ASN A 225 31.73 0.04 -10.36
C ASN A 225 32.58 -0.18 -9.10
N LEU A 226 32.11 -1.06 -8.22
CA LEU A 226 32.80 -1.46 -6.99
C LEU A 226 33.63 -2.73 -7.26
N SER A 227 34.86 -2.77 -6.78
CA SER A 227 35.79 -3.86 -7.10
C SER A 227 35.32 -5.21 -6.55
N ASP A 228 34.56 -5.21 -5.45
CA ASP A 228 33.98 -6.40 -4.83
C ASP A 228 32.48 -6.57 -5.13
N ASN A 229 31.88 -5.68 -5.92
CA ASN A 229 30.46 -5.60 -6.25
C ASN A 229 29.53 -5.41 -5.03
N LEU A 230 29.99 -4.80 -3.94
CA LEU A 230 29.21 -4.73 -2.71
C LEU A 230 29.40 -3.42 -1.95
N LEU A 231 28.35 -2.58 -1.92
CA LEU A 231 28.20 -1.54 -0.92
C LEU A 231 27.45 -2.12 0.30
N ASN A 232 28.19 -2.51 1.34
CA ASN A 232 27.63 -3.15 2.53
C ASN A 232 27.29 -2.15 3.65
N MET A 233 26.08 -1.63 3.60
CA MET A 233 25.55 -0.66 4.55
C MET A 233 25.23 -1.31 5.90
N ALA A 234 25.66 -0.70 7.01
CA ALA A 234 25.52 -1.28 8.34
C ALA A 234 24.08 -1.21 8.91
N GLN A 235 23.15 -0.49 8.26
CA GLN A 235 21.83 -0.18 8.81
C GLN A 235 21.02 -1.43 9.16
N THR A 236 20.51 -1.47 10.40
CA THR A 236 19.70 -2.56 10.95
C THR A 236 18.20 -2.21 10.96
N SER A 237 17.35 -3.18 11.33
CA SER A 237 15.90 -2.97 11.43
C SER A 237 15.53 -1.72 12.24
N GLY A 238 14.59 -0.92 11.72
CA GLY A 238 14.21 0.38 12.27
C GLY A 238 15.01 1.57 11.73
N ASN A 239 16.07 1.31 10.94
CA ASN A 239 16.90 2.33 10.30
C ASN A 239 16.85 2.18 8.77
N SER A 240 17.40 3.16 8.06
CA SER A 240 17.33 3.19 6.60
C SER A 240 18.55 3.82 5.93
N VAL A 241 18.76 3.42 4.67
CA VAL A 241 19.58 4.15 3.71
C VAL A 241 18.66 4.66 2.62
N THR A 242 18.70 5.97 2.38
CA THR A 242 17.86 6.66 1.41
C THR A 242 18.71 7.36 0.37
N PHE A 243 18.44 7.07 -0.89
CA PHE A 243 19.01 7.74 -2.06
C PHE A 243 17.89 8.56 -2.69
N LYS A 244 18.03 9.89 -2.69
CA LYS A 244 17.00 10.79 -3.19
C LYS A 244 17.58 11.75 -4.20
N VAL A 245 16.94 11.88 -5.36
CA VAL A 245 17.25 12.87 -6.38
C VAL A 245 16.01 13.71 -6.67
N THR A 246 16.16 15.03 -6.64
CA THR A 246 15.01 15.94 -6.82
C THR A 246 14.62 16.12 -8.29
N ASN A 247 15.60 16.23 -9.20
CA ASN A 247 15.41 16.64 -10.59
C ASN A 247 16.29 15.85 -11.59
N GLY A 248 16.37 14.52 -11.44
CA GLY A 248 17.18 13.72 -12.35
C GLY A 248 17.14 12.23 -12.11
N THR A 249 18.31 11.58 -12.09
CA THR A 249 18.40 10.10 -12.17
C THR A 249 19.27 9.49 -11.09
N ILE A 250 18.99 8.23 -10.78
CA ILE A 250 19.88 7.39 -9.95
C ILE A 250 20.33 6.19 -10.78
N SER A 251 21.63 5.93 -10.85
CA SER A 251 22.17 4.90 -11.75
C SER A 251 23.35 4.12 -11.16
N PHE A 252 23.34 2.81 -11.41
CA PHE A 252 24.48 1.92 -11.17
C PHE A 252 25.30 1.80 -12.46
N SER A 253 26.61 2.02 -12.37
CA SER A 253 27.52 1.92 -13.51
C SER A 253 27.84 0.46 -13.87
N ASP A 254 27.96 -0.41 -12.86
CA ASP A 254 27.92 -1.87 -13.05
C ASP A 254 26.67 -2.43 -12.35
N THR A 255 25.83 -3.11 -13.14
CA THR A 255 24.60 -3.76 -12.68
C THR A 255 24.84 -4.99 -11.80
N GLN A 256 26.09 -5.44 -11.68
CA GLN A 256 26.49 -6.49 -10.75
C GLN A 256 26.68 -5.97 -9.32
N ASP A 257 26.91 -4.67 -9.14
CA ASP A 257 27.04 -4.07 -7.83
C ASP A 257 25.79 -4.29 -6.99
N THR A 258 25.99 -4.60 -5.71
CA THR A 258 24.93 -4.84 -4.74
C THR A 258 24.96 -3.79 -3.66
N ILE A 259 23.83 -3.14 -3.40
CA ILE A 259 23.64 -2.42 -2.14
C ILE A 259 22.96 -3.36 -1.15
N SER A 260 23.64 -3.64 -0.04
CA SER A 260 23.14 -4.51 1.03
C SER A 260 22.97 -3.75 2.33
N THR A 261 21.92 -4.03 3.11
CA THR A 261 21.77 -3.55 4.50
C THR A 261 21.66 -4.72 5.46
N GLN A 262 21.79 -4.50 6.78
CA GLN A 262 21.69 -5.52 7.82
C GLN A 262 20.27 -5.61 8.43
N GLY A 263 19.24 -5.55 7.59
CA GLY A 263 17.83 -5.52 7.99
C GLY A 263 17.19 -4.14 7.95
N GLY A 264 17.96 -3.09 7.66
CA GLY A 264 17.46 -1.73 7.46
C GLY A 264 16.79 -1.55 6.09
N ASN A 265 15.93 -0.55 5.97
CA ASN A 265 15.22 -0.28 4.72
C ASN A 265 16.17 0.34 3.67
N ILE A 266 15.92 0.02 2.40
CA ILE A 266 16.58 0.64 1.26
C ILE A 266 15.53 1.48 0.53
N THR A 267 15.75 2.79 0.40
CA THR A 267 14.80 3.69 -0.26
C THR A 267 15.49 4.42 -1.42
N PHE A 268 14.88 4.36 -2.60
CA PHE A 268 15.25 5.18 -3.76
C PHE A 268 14.08 6.07 -4.13
N ASN A 269 14.33 7.37 -4.29
CA ASN A 269 13.33 8.33 -4.70
C ASN A 269 13.92 9.27 -5.75
N THR A 270 13.40 9.23 -6.97
CA THR A 270 13.85 10.09 -8.05
C THR A 270 12.68 10.49 -8.94
N SER A 271 12.74 11.69 -9.53
CA SER A 271 11.74 12.13 -10.50
C SER A 271 11.93 11.48 -11.87
N GLY A 272 13.18 11.22 -12.28
CA GLY A 272 13.54 10.59 -13.55
C GLY A 272 13.80 9.09 -13.41
N ASP A 273 14.68 8.56 -14.26
CA ASP A 273 14.96 7.14 -14.36
C ASP A 273 15.75 6.60 -13.15
N LEU A 274 15.41 5.38 -12.75
CA LEU A 274 16.10 4.60 -11.74
C LEU A 274 16.69 3.34 -12.39
N THR A 275 18.00 3.34 -12.63
CA THR A 275 18.73 2.17 -13.18
C THR A 275 19.49 1.46 -12.07
N LEU A 276 19.08 0.25 -11.73
CA LEU A 276 19.62 -0.50 -10.58
C LEU A 276 20.54 -1.65 -10.99
N GLY A 277 21.49 -1.95 -10.11
CA GLY A 277 22.06 -3.27 -9.95
C GLY A 277 21.26 -4.07 -8.90
N ASN A 278 21.96 -4.81 -8.04
CA ASN A 278 21.33 -5.64 -7.02
C ASN A 278 20.99 -4.85 -5.75
N LEU A 279 19.86 -5.16 -5.11
CA LEU A 279 19.49 -4.64 -3.79
C LEU A 279 19.17 -5.79 -2.84
N THR A 280 19.76 -5.80 -1.63
CA THR A 280 19.47 -6.80 -0.59
C THR A 280 19.26 -6.14 0.77
N SER A 281 18.02 -6.12 1.28
CA SER A 281 17.73 -5.46 2.57
C SER A 281 17.86 -6.38 3.80
N ASN A 282 18.03 -7.69 3.58
CA ASN A 282 18.07 -8.72 4.62
C ASN A 282 16.89 -8.67 5.63
N GLY A 283 15.71 -8.27 5.17
CA GLY A 283 14.48 -8.22 5.97
C GLY A 283 13.84 -6.84 6.10
N GLY A 284 14.56 -5.77 5.74
CA GLY A 284 13.98 -4.43 5.61
C GLY A 284 13.13 -4.29 4.33
N ASP A 285 12.35 -3.22 4.23
CA ASP A 285 11.62 -2.92 3.00
C ASP A 285 12.56 -2.33 1.93
N ILE A 286 12.26 -2.61 0.67
CA ILE A 286 12.84 -1.93 -0.49
C ILE A 286 11.76 -1.05 -1.09
N SER A 287 11.95 0.27 -1.08
CA SER A 287 10.97 1.24 -1.59
C SER A 287 11.57 2.03 -2.75
N LEU A 288 10.94 1.97 -3.91
CA LEU A 288 11.40 2.57 -5.16
C LEU A 288 10.36 3.57 -5.67
N THR A 289 10.78 4.81 -5.89
CA THR A 289 9.98 5.84 -6.56
C THR A 289 10.77 6.41 -7.73
N ALA A 290 10.23 6.33 -8.94
CA ALA A 290 10.91 6.74 -10.16
C ALA A 290 9.93 7.12 -11.29
N GLY A 291 10.45 7.82 -12.30
CA GLY A 291 9.75 8.02 -13.58
C GLY A 291 9.68 6.71 -14.38
N ASP A 292 10.82 6.03 -14.51
CA ASP A 292 10.94 4.66 -15.02
C ASP A 292 11.88 3.84 -14.11
N LEU A 293 11.64 2.54 -14.01
CA LEU A 293 12.44 1.58 -13.26
C LEU A 293 13.10 0.60 -14.22
N LEU A 294 14.42 0.73 -14.37
CA LEU A 294 15.21 -0.16 -15.21
C LEU A 294 15.96 -1.17 -14.33
N LEU A 295 15.67 -2.45 -14.55
CA LEU A 295 16.40 -3.59 -13.99
C LEU A 295 17.24 -4.28 -15.10
N PRO A 296 18.33 -3.66 -15.57
CA PRO A 296 19.14 -4.19 -16.67
C PRO A 296 19.75 -5.56 -16.35
N GLY A 297 19.96 -6.37 -17.39
CA GLY A 297 20.64 -7.66 -17.28
C GLY A 297 19.83 -8.75 -16.57
N SER A 298 20.30 -10.00 -16.67
CA SER A 298 19.70 -11.16 -16.01
C SER A 298 20.17 -11.36 -14.56
N SER A 299 21.25 -10.68 -14.17
CA SER A 299 21.87 -10.83 -12.85
C SER A 299 21.30 -9.89 -11.79
N THR A 300 20.57 -8.85 -12.18
CA THR A 300 19.93 -7.90 -11.27
C THR A 300 18.85 -8.59 -10.45
N ILE A 301 18.96 -8.51 -9.13
CA ILE A 301 18.03 -9.10 -8.16
C ILE A 301 17.67 -8.06 -7.10
N LEU A 302 16.37 -7.95 -6.81
CA LEU A 302 15.86 -7.19 -5.66
C LEU A 302 15.40 -8.18 -4.60
N ASN A 303 16.04 -8.20 -3.44
CA ASN A 303 15.74 -9.14 -2.37
C ASN A 303 15.47 -8.43 -1.04
N ALA A 304 14.19 -8.30 -0.70
CA ALA A 304 13.76 -7.73 0.56
C ALA A 304 13.78 -8.74 1.74
N GLY A 305 14.02 -10.02 1.47
CA GLY A 305 13.90 -11.09 2.47
C GLY A 305 12.46 -11.16 3.03
N ALA A 306 12.31 -10.85 4.32
CA ALA A 306 11.00 -10.76 4.99
C ALA A 306 10.28 -9.42 4.77
N GLY A 307 10.96 -8.39 4.26
CA GLY A 307 10.37 -7.10 3.95
C GLY A 307 9.61 -7.09 2.62
N ASN A 308 8.95 -5.98 2.32
CA ASN A 308 8.20 -5.77 1.10
C ASN A 308 9.05 -5.08 0.04
N ILE A 309 8.65 -5.22 -1.22
CA ILE A 309 9.13 -4.39 -2.32
C ILE A 309 7.98 -3.48 -2.74
N SER A 310 8.17 -2.17 -2.62
CA SER A 310 7.21 -1.14 -3.03
C SER A 310 7.73 -0.38 -4.24
N ILE A 311 6.93 -0.27 -5.29
CA ILE A 311 7.25 0.47 -6.52
C ILE A 311 6.17 1.53 -6.74
N THR A 312 6.59 2.77 -6.91
CA THR A 312 5.70 3.93 -7.04
C THR A 312 6.15 4.83 -8.19
N GLY A 313 5.21 5.31 -8.99
CA GLY A 313 5.49 6.32 -10.02
C GLY A 313 5.76 7.70 -9.41
N SER A 314 6.71 8.46 -9.96
CA SER A 314 7.14 9.76 -9.41
C SER A 314 6.18 10.93 -9.70
N SER A 315 5.39 10.86 -10.77
CA SER A 315 4.45 11.92 -11.19
C SER A 315 3.20 11.32 -11.84
N THR A 316 2.73 11.68 -13.02
CA THR A 316 1.55 11.03 -13.65
C THR A 316 1.84 9.64 -14.23
N THR A 317 2.89 8.96 -13.74
CA THR A 317 3.48 7.74 -14.32
C THR A 317 2.44 6.63 -14.48
N GLU A 318 2.22 6.18 -15.72
CA GLU A 318 1.49 4.95 -16.01
C GLU A 318 2.41 3.72 -15.81
N ILE A 319 2.00 2.78 -14.96
CA ILE A 319 2.77 1.58 -14.64
C ILE A 319 2.17 0.36 -15.34
N GLY A 320 2.94 -0.31 -16.19
CA GLY A 320 2.60 -1.59 -16.80
C GLY A 320 3.21 -2.78 -16.06
N LEU A 321 2.39 -3.76 -15.66
CA LEU A 321 2.82 -5.03 -15.08
C LEU A 321 2.59 -6.22 -16.00
N GLY A 322 3.66 -6.96 -16.32
CA GLY A 322 3.63 -8.19 -17.09
C GLY A 322 4.04 -7.99 -18.55
N SER A 323 3.12 -8.10 -19.50
CA SER A 323 3.36 -7.91 -20.95
C SER A 323 2.59 -6.71 -21.51
N THR A 324 2.25 -5.78 -20.63
CA THR A 324 1.30 -4.72 -20.90
C THR A 324 1.82 -3.63 -21.83
N THR A 325 0.92 -3.10 -22.64
CA THR A 325 1.01 -1.75 -23.20
C THR A 325 -0.04 -0.89 -22.49
N CYS A 326 0.35 0.28 -21.99
CA CYS A 326 -0.58 1.27 -21.42
C CYS A 326 -1.42 1.90 -22.55
N SER A 327 -1.78 3.19 -22.47
CA SER A 327 -2.47 3.92 -23.55
C SER A 327 -1.60 4.14 -24.83
N GLY A 328 -0.62 3.26 -25.07
CA GLY A 328 0.45 3.33 -26.04
C GLY A 328 1.71 2.70 -25.45
N THR A 329 2.55 3.52 -24.83
CA THR A 329 3.75 3.11 -24.07
C THR A 329 3.56 3.47 -22.61
N CYS A 330 3.86 2.55 -21.70
CA CYS A 330 3.92 2.86 -20.28
C CYS A 330 5.14 3.71 -19.98
N ASP A 331 5.02 4.64 -19.01
CA ASP A 331 6.16 5.37 -18.48
C ASP A 331 7.11 4.41 -17.74
N MET A 332 6.54 3.48 -16.98
CA MET A 332 7.27 2.42 -16.28
C MET A 332 6.74 1.05 -16.67
N THR A 333 7.63 0.12 -17.06
CA THR A 333 7.25 -1.26 -17.39
C THR A 333 7.95 -2.26 -16.48
N ILE A 334 7.17 -2.99 -15.68
CA ILE A 334 7.64 -4.09 -14.82
C ILE A 334 7.26 -5.40 -15.50
N SER A 335 8.16 -5.95 -16.30
CA SER A 335 7.86 -7.15 -17.09
C SER A 335 7.79 -8.42 -16.22
N ASN A 336 7.29 -9.53 -16.76
CA ASN A 336 7.44 -10.84 -16.10
C ASN A 336 8.90 -11.22 -15.83
N SER A 337 9.84 -10.76 -16.66
CA SER A 337 11.27 -10.95 -16.40
C SER A 337 11.73 -10.16 -15.19
N ASP A 338 11.18 -8.96 -14.98
CA ASP A 338 11.52 -8.09 -13.85
C ASP A 338 10.87 -8.60 -12.56
N LEU A 339 9.62 -9.04 -12.63
CA LEU A 339 8.95 -9.74 -11.52
C LEU A 339 9.73 -10.99 -11.08
N GLY A 340 10.37 -11.70 -12.03
CA GLY A 340 11.24 -12.85 -11.74
C GLY A 340 12.53 -12.50 -10.99
N LYS A 341 12.97 -11.23 -11.03
CA LYS A 341 14.15 -10.71 -10.33
C LYS A 341 13.86 -10.28 -8.90
N MET A 342 12.58 -10.20 -8.52
CA MET A 342 12.16 -9.65 -7.23
C MET A 342 11.80 -10.75 -6.25
N ARG A 343 12.22 -10.60 -4.99
CA ARG A 343 11.89 -11.49 -3.87
C ARG A 343 11.58 -10.70 -2.61
N GLY A 344 10.46 -11.00 -1.96
CA GLY A 344 10.09 -10.37 -0.69
C GLY A 344 8.83 -10.99 -0.09
N SER A 345 8.31 -10.37 0.96
CA SER A 345 7.00 -10.73 1.51
C SER A 345 5.90 -10.36 0.52
N LYS A 346 5.79 -9.08 0.16
CA LYS A 346 4.76 -8.58 -0.76
C LYS A 346 5.38 -7.70 -1.85
N LEU A 347 4.80 -7.74 -3.05
CA LEU A 347 4.97 -6.68 -4.05
C LEU A 347 3.84 -5.68 -3.87
N ILE A 348 4.19 -4.41 -3.66
CA ILE A 348 3.24 -3.30 -3.61
C ILE A 348 3.52 -2.42 -4.82
N VAL A 349 2.54 -2.24 -5.69
CA VAL A 349 2.61 -1.26 -6.78
C VAL A 349 1.61 -0.16 -6.50
N ASN A 350 2.13 1.05 -6.30
CA ASN A 350 1.31 2.22 -6.11
C ASN A 350 1.29 3.02 -7.42
N GLY A 351 0.08 3.25 -7.94
CA GLY A 351 -0.19 4.37 -8.82
C GLY A 351 0.27 5.65 -8.12
N SER A 352 0.73 6.61 -8.90
CA SER A 352 1.21 7.84 -8.29
C SER A 352 0.08 8.65 -7.68
N ALA A 353 0.42 9.42 -6.64
CA ALA A 353 -0.46 10.41 -6.01
C ALA A 353 -0.99 11.50 -6.98
N ASN A 354 -0.43 11.59 -8.19
CA ASN A 354 -0.86 12.51 -9.25
C ASN A 354 -1.57 11.79 -10.41
N ASN A 355 -2.40 10.78 -10.11
CA ASN A 355 -3.30 10.12 -11.08
C ASN A 355 -2.60 9.15 -12.05
N GLY A 356 -1.53 8.46 -11.61
CA GLY A 356 -0.86 7.44 -12.42
C GLY A 356 -1.60 6.10 -12.38
N ALA A 357 -2.07 5.61 -13.53
CA ALA A 357 -2.81 4.35 -13.64
C ALA A 357 -1.92 3.10 -13.60
N ILE A 358 -2.50 1.98 -13.19
CA ILE A 358 -1.85 0.66 -13.19
C ILE A 358 -2.50 -0.23 -14.25
N TYR A 359 -1.71 -0.75 -15.19
CA TYR A 359 -2.18 -1.68 -16.22
C TYR A 359 -1.52 -3.05 -16.05
N VAL A 360 -2.30 -4.11 -16.10
CA VAL A 360 -1.87 -5.48 -15.83
C VAL A 360 -2.21 -6.38 -17.02
N ASP A 361 -1.23 -7.09 -17.55
CA ASP A 361 -1.41 -8.04 -18.67
C ASP A 361 -0.46 -9.22 -18.52
N GLY A 362 -0.99 -10.44 -18.56
CA GLY A 362 -0.16 -11.64 -18.68
C GLY A 362 0.77 -11.89 -17.50
N VAL A 363 0.48 -11.34 -16.31
CA VAL A 363 1.32 -11.56 -15.13
C VAL A 363 1.30 -13.03 -14.74
N THR A 364 2.47 -13.63 -14.52
CA THR A 364 2.61 -15.02 -14.05
C THR A 364 3.43 -15.07 -12.78
N GLN A 365 2.82 -14.70 -11.66
CA GLN A 365 3.49 -14.64 -10.36
C GLN A 365 3.24 -15.93 -9.54
N THR A 366 4.24 -16.33 -8.75
CA THR A 366 4.16 -17.50 -7.85
C THR A 366 4.59 -17.12 -6.44
N THR A 367 4.27 -17.98 -5.46
CA THR A 367 4.70 -17.80 -4.06
C THR A 367 6.22 -17.80 -3.86
N SER A 368 6.99 -18.21 -4.89
CA SER A 368 8.45 -18.23 -4.82
C SER A 368 9.09 -16.84 -4.91
N THR A 369 8.37 -15.85 -5.45
CA THR A 369 8.80 -14.44 -5.54
C THR A 369 8.20 -13.60 -4.42
N PHE A 370 6.89 -13.72 -4.16
CA PHE A 370 6.22 -12.98 -3.09
C PHE A 370 5.33 -13.90 -2.24
N THR A 371 5.71 -14.09 -0.99
CA THR A 371 5.04 -15.04 -0.07
C THR A 371 3.64 -14.60 0.33
N SER A 372 3.40 -13.29 0.40
CA SER A 372 2.13 -12.63 0.71
C SER A 372 1.46 -12.01 -0.53
N GLY A 373 2.02 -12.24 -1.72
CA GLY A 373 1.47 -11.89 -3.04
C GLY A 373 1.61 -10.44 -3.48
N VAL A 374 0.63 -9.94 -4.24
CA VAL A 374 0.66 -8.60 -4.87
C VAL A 374 -0.47 -7.73 -4.33
N GLU A 375 -0.13 -6.48 -4.05
CA GLU A 375 -1.06 -5.40 -3.74
C GLU A 375 -0.88 -4.28 -4.76
N LEU A 376 -1.96 -3.93 -5.43
CA LEU A 376 -2.03 -2.82 -6.39
C LEU A 376 -2.86 -1.72 -5.74
N LYS A 377 -2.33 -0.50 -5.68
CA LYS A 377 -3.02 0.65 -5.09
C LYS A 377 -3.09 1.79 -6.07
N ASP A 378 -4.29 2.24 -6.37
CA ASP A 378 -4.47 3.58 -6.95
C ASP A 378 -4.49 4.59 -5.81
N ALA A 379 -3.45 5.43 -5.72
CA ALA A 379 -3.33 6.46 -4.66
C ALA A 379 -3.99 7.79 -5.05
N HIS A 380 -4.92 7.77 -5.99
CA HIS A 380 -5.56 8.94 -6.55
C HIS A 380 -6.28 9.82 -5.52
N ILE A 381 -6.23 11.14 -5.75
CA ILE A 381 -6.81 12.15 -4.85
C ILE A 381 -8.06 12.82 -5.47
N SER A 382 -8.10 13.06 -6.80
CA SER A 382 -9.29 13.57 -7.53
C SER A 382 -9.07 13.70 -9.05
N GLY A 383 -10.13 13.59 -9.86
CA GLY A 383 -10.09 13.80 -11.33
C GLY A 383 -10.34 12.54 -12.17
N ALA A 384 -10.32 12.69 -13.50
CA ALA A 384 -10.76 11.68 -14.47
C ALA A 384 -9.66 10.72 -15.00
N GLN A 385 -8.51 10.65 -14.31
CA GLN A 385 -7.35 9.83 -14.68
C GLN A 385 -6.97 9.00 -13.46
N GLY A 386 -6.46 7.78 -13.64
CA GLY A 386 -6.22 6.81 -12.56
C GLY A 386 -6.99 5.51 -12.77
N GLY A 387 -6.94 4.60 -11.80
CA GLY A 387 -7.58 3.28 -11.84
C GLY A 387 -6.62 2.10 -12.11
N ILE A 388 -7.18 0.90 -12.01
CA ILE A 388 -6.47 -0.36 -12.22
C ILE A 388 -7.13 -1.13 -13.37
N PHE A 389 -6.34 -1.50 -14.39
CA PHE A 389 -6.83 -2.08 -15.64
C PHE A 389 -6.20 -3.46 -15.89
N PHE A 390 -6.98 -4.53 -15.79
CA PHE A 390 -6.55 -5.88 -16.15
C PHE A 390 -6.87 -6.19 -17.61
N GLN A 391 -5.90 -5.97 -18.49
CA GLN A 391 -6.03 -6.05 -19.95
C GLN A 391 -5.90 -7.48 -20.49
N GLY A 392 -5.15 -8.34 -19.79
CA GLY A 392 -4.93 -9.72 -20.19
C GLY A 392 -4.87 -10.68 -19.01
N ALA A 393 -5.07 -11.97 -19.32
CA ALA A 393 -5.27 -12.99 -18.29
C ALA A 393 -4.03 -13.09 -17.39
N SER A 394 -4.24 -12.98 -16.08
CA SER A 394 -3.15 -12.83 -15.11
C SER A 394 -3.32 -13.77 -13.92
N THR A 395 -2.19 -14.28 -13.42
CA THR A 395 -2.11 -15.23 -12.30
C THR A 395 -1.19 -14.70 -11.21
N PHE A 396 -1.66 -14.78 -9.97
CA PHE A 396 -0.95 -14.33 -8.77
C PHE A 396 -0.93 -15.42 -7.69
N SER A 397 -0.06 -15.31 -6.68
CA SER A 397 -0.19 -16.12 -5.45
C SER A 397 -1.39 -15.67 -4.62
N THR A 398 -1.47 -14.36 -4.36
CA THR A 398 -2.61 -13.62 -3.82
C THR A 398 -2.70 -12.29 -4.60
N LEU A 399 -3.89 -11.70 -4.68
CA LEU A 399 -4.07 -10.38 -5.26
C LEU A 399 -4.99 -9.53 -4.39
N THR A 400 -4.54 -8.33 -4.09
CA THR A 400 -5.37 -7.22 -3.58
C THR A 400 -5.21 -6.07 -4.54
N ALA A 401 -6.32 -5.57 -5.11
CA ALA A 401 -6.33 -4.39 -5.95
C ALA A 401 -7.31 -3.41 -5.34
N ASP A 402 -6.78 -2.30 -4.82
CA ASP A 402 -7.53 -1.25 -4.16
C ASP A 402 -7.42 0.01 -5.02
N ALA A 403 -8.50 0.35 -5.71
CA ALA A 403 -8.58 1.53 -6.53
C ALA A 403 -9.47 2.60 -5.87
N VAL A 404 -9.09 3.85 -6.03
CA VAL A 404 -9.98 4.98 -5.71
C VAL A 404 -10.93 5.23 -6.87
N ASN A 405 -10.45 5.26 -8.13
CA ASN A 405 -11.30 5.47 -9.31
C ASN A 405 -11.63 4.19 -10.08
N GLY A 406 -11.98 3.11 -9.37
CA GLY A 406 -12.46 1.92 -10.04
C GLY A 406 -11.44 0.99 -10.68
N ILE A 407 -11.96 -0.17 -11.09
CA ILE A 407 -11.20 -1.29 -11.63
C ILE A 407 -11.87 -1.81 -12.90
N ASP A 408 -11.10 -1.90 -13.98
CA ASP A 408 -11.51 -2.56 -15.22
C ASP A 408 -10.91 -3.96 -15.30
N VAL A 409 -11.75 -4.97 -15.49
CA VAL A 409 -11.35 -6.38 -15.62
C VAL A 409 -11.73 -6.92 -16.99
N ASN A 410 -10.78 -6.86 -17.93
CA ASN A 410 -10.98 -7.28 -19.32
C ASN A 410 -10.61 -8.75 -19.59
N ALA A 411 -10.00 -9.43 -18.62
CA ALA A 411 -9.56 -10.80 -18.75
C ALA A 411 -9.61 -11.59 -17.43
N ASN A 412 -9.44 -12.91 -17.52
CA ASN A 412 -9.51 -13.81 -16.37
C ASN A 412 -8.40 -13.52 -15.35
N LEU A 413 -8.76 -13.54 -14.07
CA LEU A 413 -7.82 -13.43 -12.95
C LEU A 413 -7.82 -14.73 -12.15
N THR A 414 -6.63 -15.19 -11.80
CA THR A 414 -6.44 -16.41 -11.00
C THR A 414 -5.50 -16.16 -9.83
N THR A 415 -5.87 -16.58 -8.62
CA THR A 415 -4.91 -16.72 -7.52
C THR A 415 -4.63 -18.19 -7.23
N THR A 416 -3.38 -18.51 -6.88
CA THR A 416 -2.89 -19.90 -6.74
C THR A 416 -2.66 -20.33 -5.30
N ALA A 417 -2.69 -19.41 -4.34
CA ALA A 417 -2.54 -19.73 -2.91
C ALA A 417 -3.58 -19.05 -2.02
N GLY A 418 -3.73 -17.73 -2.12
CA GLY A 418 -4.60 -16.94 -1.24
C GLY A 418 -5.74 -16.23 -1.96
N ALA A 419 -6.27 -15.19 -1.32
CA ALA A 419 -7.47 -14.48 -1.77
C ALA A 419 -7.25 -13.63 -3.04
N LEU A 420 -8.36 -13.35 -3.72
CA LEU A 420 -8.52 -12.39 -4.79
C LEU A 420 -9.47 -11.29 -4.30
N THR A 421 -8.95 -10.10 -4.05
CA THR A 421 -9.72 -8.95 -3.57
C THR A 421 -9.61 -7.83 -4.59
N LEU A 422 -10.75 -7.33 -5.05
CA LEU A 422 -10.87 -6.15 -5.91
C LEU A 422 -11.79 -5.16 -5.20
N ASP A 423 -11.29 -3.95 -4.93
CA ASP A 423 -12.06 -2.84 -4.37
C ASP A 423 -11.94 -1.64 -5.31
N GLY A 424 -13.00 -1.36 -6.08
CA GLY A 424 -13.07 -0.22 -6.99
C GLY A 424 -13.44 1.11 -6.31
N ASP A 425 -13.68 1.08 -4.99
CA ASP A 425 -14.17 2.22 -4.21
C ASP A 425 -13.48 2.23 -2.82
N SER A 426 -12.16 2.17 -2.83
CA SER A 426 -11.35 1.95 -1.61
C SER A 426 -11.47 3.08 -0.58
N ASN A 427 -11.78 4.30 -1.01
CA ASN A 427 -12.02 5.44 -0.12
C ASN A 427 -13.48 5.49 0.40
N ASN A 428 -14.42 4.77 -0.22
CA ASN A 428 -15.86 4.82 0.02
C ASN A 428 -16.43 6.25 -0.05
N ILE A 429 -15.87 7.09 -0.91
CA ILE A 429 -16.34 8.45 -1.16
C ILE A 429 -16.96 8.45 -2.55
N ALA A 430 -18.18 8.99 -2.68
CA ALA A 430 -18.83 9.06 -3.98
C ALA A 430 -18.23 10.20 -4.82
N GLU A 431 -17.55 9.84 -5.90
CA GLU A 431 -17.04 10.73 -6.93
C GLU A 431 -18.00 10.78 -8.14
N ASN A 432 -18.06 11.93 -8.83
CA ASN A 432 -18.91 12.14 -10.02
C ASN A 432 -18.10 12.20 -11.33
N VAL A 433 -16.87 11.67 -11.34
CA VAL A 433 -15.95 11.69 -12.49
C VAL A 433 -15.65 10.25 -12.93
N VAL A 434 -15.23 10.07 -14.19
CA VAL A 434 -14.93 8.77 -14.82
C VAL A 434 -13.41 8.57 -14.88
N PRO A 435 -12.84 7.38 -14.64
CA PRO A 435 -13.51 6.13 -14.24
C PRO A 435 -14.21 6.26 -12.89
N GLN A 436 -15.34 5.55 -12.74
CA GLN A 436 -16.23 5.70 -11.59
C GLN A 436 -15.71 4.84 -10.44
N ASP A 437 -16.25 5.01 -9.24
CA ASP A 437 -15.97 4.19 -8.05
C ASP A 437 -16.56 2.77 -8.21
N ASP A 438 -16.29 2.14 -9.37
CA ASP A 438 -16.94 0.97 -9.91
C ASP A 438 -15.96 -0.18 -10.21
N ILE A 439 -16.51 -1.38 -10.33
CA ILE A 439 -15.79 -2.51 -10.93
C ILE A 439 -16.49 -2.87 -12.23
N SER A 440 -15.82 -2.65 -13.35
CA SER A 440 -16.32 -2.96 -14.69
C SER A 440 -15.65 -4.23 -15.22
N ILE A 441 -16.47 -5.20 -15.66
CA ILE A 441 -15.99 -6.54 -16.03
C ILE A 441 -16.42 -6.89 -17.45
N ALA A 442 -15.47 -7.28 -18.30
CA ALA A 442 -15.75 -7.70 -19.66
C ALA A 442 -16.60 -8.99 -19.72
N SER A 443 -17.19 -9.24 -20.88
CA SER A 443 -18.01 -10.44 -21.10
C SER A 443 -17.17 -11.72 -21.07
N GLY A 444 -17.62 -12.72 -20.32
CA GLY A 444 -17.02 -14.05 -20.28
C GLY A 444 -15.88 -14.20 -19.28
N VAL A 445 -15.62 -13.18 -18.46
CA VAL A 445 -14.57 -13.19 -17.46
C VAL A 445 -14.85 -14.23 -16.37
N ILE A 446 -13.81 -14.97 -16.02
CA ILE A 446 -13.77 -15.93 -14.93
C ILE A 446 -12.76 -15.44 -13.91
N LEU A 447 -13.22 -15.20 -12.68
CA LEU A 447 -12.36 -14.92 -11.53
C LEU A 447 -12.26 -16.18 -10.67
N THR A 448 -11.03 -16.69 -10.53
CA THR A 448 -10.75 -17.91 -9.76
C THR A 448 -9.82 -17.57 -8.61
N SER A 449 -10.19 -17.94 -7.39
CA SER A 449 -9.33 -17.78 -6.22
C SER A 449 -8.92 -19.13 -5.66
N ALA A 450 -7.74 -19.20 -5.05
CA ALA A 450 -7.33 -20.31 -4.19
C ALA A 450 -7.79 -20.13 -2.72
N GLY A 451 -8.22 -18.92 -2.35
CA GLY A 451 -8.83 -18.59 -1.07
C GLY A 451 -10.22 -17.99 -1.27
N ASP A 452 -10.42 -16.77 -0.76
CA ASP A 452 -11.66 -16.01 -0.92
C ASP A 452 -11.68 -15.18 -2.21
N ILE A 453 -12.88 -14.83 -2.69
CA ILE A 453 -13.10 -13.72 -3.62
C ILE A 453 -13.86 -12.62 -2.89
N SER A 454 -13.36 -11.39 -2.96
CA SER A 454 -14.08 -10.20 -2.50
C SER A 454 -14.12 -9.17 -3.61
N LEU A 455 -15.33 -8.74 -4.01
CA LEU A 455 -15.53 -7.62 -4.92
C LEU A 455 -16.27 -6.51 -4.17
N SER A 456 -15.73 -5.29 -4.19
CA SER A 456 -16.27 -4.12 -3.51
C SER A 456 -16.31 -2.91 -4.43
N ALA A 457 -17.47 -2.28 -4.55
CA ALA A 457 -17.68 -1.00 -5.22
C ALA A 457 -18.95 -0.37 -4.65
N THR A 458 -18.84 0.23 -3.47
CA THR A 458 -19.99 0.61 -2.64
C THR A 458 -20.86 1.67 -3.32
N THR A 459 -20.24 2.66 -3.98
CA THR A 459 -20.91 3.82 -4.55
C THR A 459 -21.10 3.72 -6.07
N GLY A 460 -20.12 3.22 -6.84
CA GLY A 460 -20.24 3.02 -8.29
C GLY A 460 -20.86 1.68 -8.72
N GLY A 461 -20.77 0.65 -7.87
CA GLY A 461 -21.32 -0.67 -8.13
C GLY A 461 -20.44 -1.54 -9.03
N ILE A 462 -20.93 -2.74 -9.32
CA ILE A 462 -20.23 -3.75 -10.12
C ILE A 462 -21.01 -3.96 -11.41
N SER A 463 -20.36 -3.84 -12.57
CA SER A 463 -20.97 -4.07 -13.88
C SER A 463 -20.27 -5.19 -14.63
N SER A 464 -21.04 -6.03 -15.33
CA SER A 464 -20.49 -7.00 -16.27
C SER A 464 -21.14 -6.85 -17.64
N ALA A 465 -20.32 -6.66 -18.67
CA ALA A 465 -20.76 -6.53 -20.06
C ALA A 465 -21.33 -7.83 -20.65
N GLY A 466 -21.28 -8.95 -19.91
CA GLY A 466 -21.82 -10.22 -20.36
C GLY A 466 -21.84 -11.26 -19.24
N ALA A 467 -21.32 -12.46 -19.52
CA ALA A 467 -21.27 -13.53 -18.54
C ALA A 467 -20.13 -13.30 -17.52
N LEU A 468 -20.38 -13.59 -16.24
CA LEU A 468 -19.42 -13.51 -15.15
C LEU A 468 -19.43 -14.81 -14.34
N THR A 469 -18.26 -15.39 -14.09
CA THR A 469 -18.10 -16.55 -13.20
C THR A 469 -17.12 -16.24 -12.08
N LEU A 470 -17.53 -16.46 -10.82
CA LEU A 470 -16.69 -16.39 -9.63
C LEU A 470 -16.57 -17.78 -9.01
N THR A 471 -15.34 -18.28 -8.82
CA THR A 471 -15.07 -19.58 -8.21
C THR A 471 -14.05 -19.45 -7.09
N ALA A 472 -14.44 -19.80 -5.86
CA ALA A 472 -13.59 -19.78 -4.68
C ALA A 472 -13.75 -21.09 -3.89
N PRO A 473 -12.68 -21.77 -3.44
CA PRO A 473 -12.82 -22.87 -2.50
C PRO A 473 -13.29 -22.34 -1.14
N SER A 474 -12.94 -21.13 -0.75
CA SER A 474 -13.40 -20.53 0.51
C SER A 474 -14.70 -19.77 0.30
N SER A 475 -14.71 -18.45 0.42
CA SER A 475 -15.93 -17.63 0.40
C SER A 475 -15.99 -16.68 -0.80
N ILE A 476 -17.18 -16.24 -1.16
CA ILE A 476 -17.41 -15.10 -2.06
C ILE A 476 -18.14 -14.01 -1.29
N THR A 477 -17.63 -12.78 -1.32
CA THR A 477 -18.30 -11.59 -0.78
C THR A 477 -18.47 -10.54 -1.88
N LEU A 478 -19.69 -10.04 -2.05
CA LEU A 478 -20.00 -8.94 -2.98
C LEU A 478 -20.58 -7.75 -2.21
N THR A 479 -19.95 -6.59 -2.37
CA THR A 479 -20.39 -5.29 -1.83
C THR A 479 -20.53 -4.30 -2.98
N GLY A 480 -21.69 -3.65 -3.10
CA GLY A 480 -22.08 -2.89 -4.29
C GLY A 480 -23.07 -3.66 -5.18
N ASN A 481 -23.98 -2.94 -5.85
CA ASN A 481 -24.97 -3.57 -6.72
C ASN A 481 -24.27 -4.20 -7.93
N LEU A 482 -24.54 -5.48 -8.21
CA LEU A 482 -24.03 -6.15 -9.41
C LEU A 482 -25.08 -6.13 -10.53
N THR A 483 -24.73 -5.57 -11.69
CA THR A 483 -25.54 -5.64 -12.91
C THR A 483 -24.78 -6.37 -14.01
N ALA A 484 -25.35 -7.44 -14.57
CA ALA A 484 -24.74 -8.20 -15.65
C ALA A 484 -25.63 -8.24 -16.90
N ALA A 485 -25.03 -8.04 -18.07
CA ALA A 485 -25.72 -8.22 -19.35
C ALA A 485 -25.92 -9.69 -19.74
N GLY A 486 -25.25 -10.62 -19.06
CA GLY A 486 -25.33 -12.06 -19.28
C GLY A 486 -25.50 -12.88 -18.00
N ALA A 487 -25.09 -14.14 -18.06
CA ALA A 487 -25.22 -15.07 -16.94
C ALA A 487 -24.21 -14.80 -15.82
N VAL A 488 -24.64 -14.90 -14.57
CA VAL A 488 -23.79 -14.80 -13.38
C VAL A 488 -23.77 -16.14 -12.65
N ALA A 489 -22.57 -16.69 -12.44
CA ALA A 489 -22.37 -17.93 -11.69
C ALA A 489 -21.41 -17.71 -10.52
N LEU A 490 -21.90 -17.93 -9.29
CA LEU A 490 -21.12 -17.81 -8.06
C LEU A 490 -20.96 -19.20 -7.44
N THR A 491 -19.73 -19.67 -7.24
CA THR A 491 -19.46 -20.96 -6.60
C THR A 491 -18.45 -20.84 -5.46
N ALA A 492 -18.88 -21.17 -4.24
CA ALA A 492 -18.06 -21.13 -3.03
C ALA A 492 -18.28 -22.37 -2.15
N THR A 493 -17.32 -22.80 -1.32
CA THR A 493 -17.54 -23.93 -0.40
C THR A 493 -17.62 -23.56 1.08
N SER A 494 -17.16 -22.37 1.48
CA SER A 494 -17.26 -21.87 2.86
C SER A 494 -18.38 -20.84 3.05
N GLY A 495 -18.97 -20.34 1.96
CA GLY A 495 -20.16 -19.49 2.01
C GLY A 495 -20.17 -18.42 0.93
N ILE A 496 -21.34 -17.81 0.73
CA ILE A 496 -21.51 -16.66 -0.16
C ILE A 496 -22.22 -15.55 0.62
N THR A 497 -21.68 -14.34 0.61
CA THR A 497 -22.27 -13.15 1.25
C THR A 497 -22.56 -12.11 0.19
N LEU A 498 -23.82 -11.69 0.10
CA LEU A 498 -24.27 -10.62 -0.81
C LEU A 498 -24.80 -9.45 0.01
N ASN A 499 -24.10 -8.32 -0.06
CA ASN A 499 -24.48 -7.12 0.68
C ASN A 499 -25.47 -6.24 -0.09
N ASN A 500 -25.62 -6.47 -1.39
CA ASN A 500 -26.41 -5.64 -2.30
C ASN A 500 -27.11 -6.50 -3.38
N ASN A 501 -27.83 -5.82 -4.28
CA ASN A 501 -28.65 -6.48 -5.29
C ASN A 501 -27.82 -7.11 -6.39
N ILE A 502 -28.36 -8.16 -7.02
CA ILE A 502 -27.84 -8.71 -8.27
C ILE A 502 -28.95 -8.65 -9.32
N THR A 503 -28.64 -8.08 -10.49
CA THR A 503 -29.55 -8.03 -11.63
C THR A 503 -28.87 -8.59 -12.88
N THR A 504 -29.50 -9.55 -13.56
CA THR A 504 -29.08 -9.98 -14.90
C THR A 504 -30.09 -9.51 -15.95
N SER A 505 -29.62 -9.26 -17.17
CA SER A 505 -30.46 -8.86 -18.31
C SER A 505 -30.27 -9.77 -19.52
N SER A 506 -30.98 -9.52 -20.63
CA SER A 506 -30.84 -10.24 -21.91
C SER A 506 -30.95 -11.77 -21.83
N GLY A 507 -31.76 -12.30 -20.89
CA GLY A 507 -31.93 -13.74 -20.67
C GLY A 507 -30.82 -14.40 -19.84
N GLY A 508 -29.90 -13.60 -19.27
CA GLY A 508 -28.84 -14.09 -18.38
C GLY A 508 -29.40 -14.82 -17.16
N THR A 509 -28.82 -15.97 -16.81
CA THR A 509 -29.18 -16.73 -15.61
C THR A 509 -28.41 -16.22 -14.39
N LEU A 510 -28.94 -16.45 -13.19
CA LEU A 510 -28.24 -16.21 -11.93
C LEU A 510 -28.17 -17.54 -11.16
N ASN A 511 -26.96 -18.08 -11.02
CA ASN A 511 -26.70 -19.31 -10.29
C ASN A 511 -25.79 -19.03 -9.08
N ILE A 512 -26.33 -19.20 -7.88
CA ILE A 512 -25.61 -19.00 -6.63
C ILE A 512 -25.47 -20.36 -5.95
N ASN A 513 -24.26 -20.90 -5.92
CA ASN A 513 -23.94 -22.20 -5.35
C ASN A 513 -22.90 -22.09 -4.22
N ALA A 514 -23.38 -22.11 -2.97
CA ALA A 514 -22.54 -22.16 -1.77
C ALA A 514 -22.16 -23.60 -1.36
N ASN A 515 -22.33 -24.62 -2.22
CA ASN A 515 -21.95 -26.02 -1.98
C ASN A 515 -22.35 -26.57 -0.60
N SER A 516 -23.63 -26.41 -0.24
CA SER A 516 -24.18 -26.80 1.08
C SER A 516 -23.74 -25.95 2.28
N SER A 517 -22.92 -24.92 2.09
CA SER A 517 -22.60 -23.91 3.12
C SER A 517 -23.65 -22.79 3.14
N THR A 518 -23.37 -21.69 3.83
CA THR A 518 -24.33 -20.59 4.04
C THR A 518 -24.36 -19.60 2.88
N LEU A 519 -25.56 -19.20 2.48
CA LEU A 519 -25.81 -17.99 1.68
C LEU A 519 -26.35 -16.89 2.61
N SER A 520 -25.58 -15.83 2.80
CA SER A 520 -25.93 -14.69 3.64
C SER A 520 -26.32 -13.49 2.77
N LEU A 521 -27.49 -12.92 3.03
CA LEU A 521 -28.06 -11.80 2.28
C LEU A 521 -28.29 -10.64 3.26
N ALA A 522 -27.76 -9.46 2.95
CA ALA A 522 -28.04 -8.27 3.73
C ALA A 522 -29.54 -7.86 3.67
N SER A 523 -29.90 -6.84 4.44
CA SER A 523 -31.27 -6.33 4.47
C SER A 523 -31.64 -5.69 3.13
N GLY A 524 -32.79 -6.07 2.56
CA GLY A 524 -33.33 -5.46 1.36
C GLY A 524 -32.74 -5.97 0.04
N VAL A 525 -31.96 -7.05 0.07
CA VAL A 525 -31.38 -7.64 -1.14
C VAL A 525 -32.47 -8.17 -2.08
N ALA A 526 -32.38 -7.76 -3.35
CA ALA A 526 -33.16 -8.28 -4.47
C ALA A 526 -32.25 -9.03 -5.45
N LEU A 527 -32.66 -10.26 -5.81
CA LEU A 527 -32.00 -11.09 -6.81
C LEU A 527 -32.91 -11.21 -8.02
N ASN A 528 -32.60 -10.44 -9.06
CA ASN A 528 -33.41 -10.31 -10.28
C ASN A 528 -32.70 -10.97 -11.46
N SER A 529 -33.19 -12.12 -11.89
CA SER A 529 -32.67 -12.81 -13.08
C SER A 529 -33.59 -12.57 -14.28
N ALA A 530 -33.04 -12.19 -15.43
CA ALA A 530 -33.81 -12.20 -16.69
C ALA A 530 -34.10 -13.62 -17.18
N GLY A 531 -33.21 -14.56 -16.89
CA GLY A 531 -33.37 -16.00 -17.14
C GLY A 531 -33.69 -16.76 -15.85
N ALA A 532 -33.18 -17.99 -15.75
CA ALA A 532 -33.34 -18.82 -14.56
C ALA A 532 -32.57 -18.24 -13.35
N LEU A 533 -33.16 -18.34 -12.17
CA LEU A 533 -32.53 -18.06 -10.88
C LEU A 533 -32.43 -19.36 -10.08
N THR A 534 -31.23 -19.74 -9.66
CA THR A 534 -30.99 -20.91 -8.81
C THR A 534 -30.23 -20.51 -7.55
N LEU A 535 -30.77 -20.88 -6.38
CA LEU A 535 -30.11 -20.78 -5.09
C LEU A 535 -29.81 -22.19 -4.57
N ALA A 536 -28.52 -22.53 -4.43
CA ALA A 536 -28.04 -23.80 -3.91
C ALA A 536 -27.06 -23.56 -2.76
N ALA A 537 -27.50 -23.87 -1.54
CA ALA A 537 -26.79 -23.63 -0.27
C ALA A 537 -27.44 -24.53 0.78
N GLY A 538 -26.76 -24.82 1.89
CA GLY A 538 -27.35 -25.59 2.99
C GLY A 538 -28.44 -24.77 3.68
N ASN A 539 -28.14 -23.49 3.94
CA ASN A 539 -29.10 -22.51 4.43
C ASN A 539 -28.84 -21.15 3.75
N ALA A 540 -29.92 -20.47 3.39
CA ALA A 540 -29.95 -19.10 2.95
C ALA A 540 -30.61 -18.24 4.03
N THR A 541 -29.94 -17.18 4.45
CA THR A 541 -30.42 -16.26 5.49
C THR A 541 -30.43 -14.84 4.98
N SER A 542 -31.56 -14.14 5.12
CA SER A 542 -31.67 -12.70 4.83
C SER A 542 -31.93 -11.91 6.11
N LEU A 543 -31.13 -10.85 6.31
CA LEU A 543 -31.24 -9.93 7.44
C LEU A 543 -32.37 -8.90 7.29
N GLY A 544 -33.16 -8.97 6.23
CA GLY A 544 -34.35 -8.15 6.04
C GLY A 544 -35.30 -8.79 5.03
N SER A 545 -36.07 -7.96 4.32
CA SER A 545 -36.92 -8.43 3.24
C SER A 545 -36.08 -8.95 2.06
N LEU A 546 -36.54 -10.05 1.45
CA LEU A 546 -35.90 -10.71 0.32
C LEU A 546 -36.85 -10.75 -0.88
N THR A 547 -36.36 -10.32 -2.03
CA THR A 547 -37.09 -10.40 -3.30
C THR A 547 -36.31 -11.26 -4.29
N LEU A 548 -36.97 -12.27 -4.86
CA LEU A 548 -36.44 -13.12 -5.93
C LEU A 548 -37.32 -12.98 -7.18
N ALA A 549 -36.72 -12.68 -8.32
CA ALA A 549 -37.40 -12.65 -9.62
C ALA A 549 -36.60 -13.45 -10.67
N GLY A 550 -37.30 -14.16 -11.55
CA GLY A 550 -36.68 -15.00 -12.57
C GLY A 550 -37.67 -15.51 -13.61
N SER A 551 -37.19 -16.00 -14.75
CA SER A 551 -38.02 -16.78 -15.66
C SER A 551 -38.49 -18.05 -14.96
N THR A 552 -37.54 -18.81 -14.42
CA THR A 552 -37.77 -19.88 -13.44
C THR A 552 -36.98 -19.59 -12.18
N ILE A 553 -37.50 -19.96 -11.02
CA ILE A 553 -36.79 -19.86 -9.74
C ILE A 553 -36.69 -21.26 -9.13
N ASN A 554 -35.47 -21.70 -8.82
CA ASN A 554 -35.20 -22.93 -8.09
C ASN A 554 -34.48 -22.62 -6.78
N VAL A 555 -35.14 -22.90 -5.66
CA VAL A 555 -34.55 -22.73 -4.33
C VAL A 555 -34.29 -24.11 -3.74
N ASN A 556 -33.02 -24.47 -3.67
CA ASN A 556 -32.53 -25.74 -3.14
C ASN A 556 -32.00 -25.61 -1.70
N SER A 557 -32.34 -24.52 -1.03
CA SER A 557 -31.84 -24.14 0.30
C SER A 557 -32.96 -23.99 1.30
N ALA A 558 -32.70 -24.29 2.57
CA ALA A 558 -33.52 -23.75 3.65
C ALA A 558 -33.43 -22.24 3.62
N LEU A 559 -34.58 -21.55 3.65
CA LEU A 559 -34.61 -20.10 3.54
C LEU A 559 -35.24 -19.48 4.77
N THR A 560 -34.50 -18.60 5.43
CA THR A 560 -34.97 -17.82 6.57
C THR A 560 -34.74 -16.34 6.29
N SER A 561 -35.80 -15.54 6.37
CA SER A 561 -35.74 -14.08 6.26
C SER A 561 -36.30 -13.45 7.53
N THR A 562 -35.59 -12.47 8.07
CA THR A 562 -36.09 -11.62 9.17
C THR A 562 -37.09 -10.56 8.71
N GLY A 563 -37.40 -10.52 7.40
CA GLY A 563 -38.40 -9.64 6.80
C GLY A 563 -39.42 -10.41 5.95
N ALA A 564 -39.99 -9.73 4.96
CA ALA A 564 -40.92 -10.35 4.01
C ALA A 564 -40.15 -11.14 2.93
N VAL A 565 -40.77 -12.19 2.38
CA VAL A 565 -40.23 -12.95 1.25
C VAL A 565 -41.17 -12.83 0.07
N ALA A 566 -40.67 -12.32 -1.05
CA ALA A 566 -41.40 -12.28 -2.32
C ALA A 566 -40.63 -13.06 -3.39
N MET A 567 -41.27 -14.05 -4.00
CA MET A 567 -40.72 -14.80 -5.13
C MET A 567 -41.69 -14.69 -6.31
N THR A 568 -41.21 -14.19 -7.45
CA THR A 568 -42.00 -14.03 -8.68
C THR A 568 -41.30 -14.70 -9.84
N ALA A 569 -41.79 -15.87 -10.24
CA ALA A 569 -41.35 -16.57 -11.43
C ALA A 569 -42.33 -16.35 -12.60
N ILE A 570 -41.81 -16.31 -13.83
CA ILE A 570 -42.64 -16.16 -15.04
C ILE A 570 -43.20 -17.51 -15.49
N SER A 571 -42.38 -18.57 -15.47
CA SER A 571 -42.71 -19.90 -16.02
C SER A 571 -42.55 -21.05 -15.02
N GLY A 572 -42.08 -20.79 -13.80
CA GLY A 572 -42.05 -21.85 -12.78
C GLY A 572 -41.26 -21.48 -11.53
N LEU A 573 -41.84 -21.75 -10.36
CA LEU A 573 -41.17 -21.64 -9.07
C LEU A 573 -41.10 -23.03 -8.43
N THR A 574 -39.90 -23.49 -8.08
CA THR A 574 -39.65 -24.75 -7.40
C THR A 574 -38.91 -24.51 -6.08
N LEU A 575 -39.50 -24.98 -4.99
CA LEU A 575 -38.86 -25.01 -3.67
C LEU A 575 -38.54 -26.47 -3.33
N ASN A 576 -37.27 -26.86 -3.47
CA ASN A 576 -36.80 -28.24 -3.31
C ASN A 576 -36.37 -28.60 -1.88
N ASN A 577 -36.38 -27.64 -0.95
CA ASN A 577 -35.98 -27.86 0.44
C ASN A 577 -37.17 -27.77 1.41
N SER A 578 -37.09 -28.40 2.58
CA SER A 578 -38.23 -28.57 3.48
C SER A 578 -38.67 -27.33 4.27
N THR A 579 -37.92 -26.22 4.29
CA THR A 579 -38.26 -25.05 5.13
C THR A 579 -38.11 -23.70 4.43
N LEU A 580 -39.15 -22.87 4.58
CA LEU A 580 -39.18 -21.44 4.25
C LEU A 580 -39.79 -20.67 5.41
N THR A 581 -39.04 -19.74 6.00
CA THR A 581 -39.50 -18.88 7.10
C THR A 581 -39.31 -17.40 6.74
N GLY A 582 -40.33 -16.59 6.96
CA GLY A 582 -40.29 -15.14 6.84
C GLY A 582 -40.92 -14.49 8.07
N ALA A 583 -40.35 -13.39 8.54
CA ALA A 583 -40.99 -12.62 9.61
C ALA A 583 -42.18 -11.78 9.11
N GLY A 584 -42.11 -11.32 7.86
CA GLY A 584 -43.17 -10.58 7.19
C GLY A 584 -44.03 -11.45 6.29
N ASN A 585 -44.69 -10.84 5.30
CA ASN A 585 -45.48 -11.57 4.32
C ASN A 585 -44.60 -12.51 3.49
N ILE A 586 -45.13 -13.69 3.17
CA ILE A 586 -44.54 -14.62 2.20
C ILE A 586 -45.44 -14.66 0.98
N THR A 587 -44.95 -14.22 -0.17
CA THR A 587 -45.68 -14.23 -1.45
C THR A 587 -44.91 -15.05 -2.48
N LEU A 588 -45.50 -16.15 -2.94
CA LEU A 588 -44.90 -17.08 -3.91
C LEU A 588 -45.76 -17.13 -5.17
N GLN A 589 -45.32 -16.48 -6.23
CA GLN A 589 -45.99 -16.45 -7.53
C GLN A 589 -45.18 -17.29 -8.52
N GLY A 590 -45.68 -18.48 -8.86
CA GLY A 590 -44.97 -19.47 -9.68
C GLY A 590 -45.11 -19.31 -11.19
N GLY A 591 -45.78 -18.28 -11.69
CA GLY A 591 -46.02 -18.15 -13.12
C GLY A 591 -46.91 -19.29 -13.60
N THR A 592 -46.45 -20.16 -14.50
CA THR A 592 -47.23 -21.32 -14.95
C THR A 592 -47.27 -22.50 -13.97
N GLY A 593 -46.50 -22.48 -12.88
CA GLY A 593 -46.56 -23.54 -11.87
C GLY A 593 -45.72 -23.28 -10.62
N LEU A 594 -46.24 -23.68 -9.46
CA LEU A 594 -45.53 -23.66 -8.17
C LEU A 594 -45.36 -25.09 -7.67
N THR A 595 -44.11 -25.56 -7.57
CA THR A 595 -43.77 -26.90 -7.07
C THR A 595 -43.12 -26.82 -5.69
N LEU A 596 -43.64 -27.57 -4.74
CA LEU A 596 -43.17 -27.65 -3.36
C LEU A 596 -42.68 -29.07 -3.05
N ALA A 597 -41.51 -29.20 -2.44
CA ALA A 597 -40.96 -30.48 -2.02
C ALA A 597 -41.87 -31.22 -1.03
N SER A 598 -41.65 -32.53 -0.91
CA SER A 598 -42.29 -33.34 0.14
C SER A 598 -41.84 -32.86 1.53
N GLY A 599 -42.78 -32.68 2.44
CA GLY A 599 -42.51 -32.19 3.80
C GLY A 599 -42.26 -30.69 3.87
N MET A 600 -42.66 -29.90 2.87
CA MET A 600 -42.47 -28.45 2.85
C MET A 600 -43.20 -27.77 4.01
N GLY A 601 -42.47 -26.98 4.79
CA GLY A 601 -42.98 -26.08 5.81
C GLY A 601 -42.76 -24.61 5.41
N ILE A 602 -43.84 -23.86 5.24
CA ILE A 602 -43.81 -22.42 4.98
C ILE A 602 -44.39 -21.70 6.20
N THR A 603 -43.58 -20.89 6.87
CA THR A 603 -43.95 -20.18 8.09
C THR A 603 -43.77 -18.67 7.96
N SER A 604 -44.87 -17.94 8.12
CA SER A 604 -44.87 -16.48 8.25
C SER A 604 -45.18 -16.10 9.70
N SER A 605 -44.18 -15.58 10.42
CA SER A 605 -44.30 -15.35 11.87
C SER A 605 -45.00 -14.04 12.26
N ALA A 606 -45.18 -13.08 11.35
CA ALA A 606 -46.01 -11.89 11.60
C ALA A 606 -46.82 -11.41 10.39
N GLY A 607 -46.77 -12.10 9.23
CA GLY A 607 -47.47 -11.70 8.01
C GLY A 607 -48.39 -12.76 7.40
N ASN A 608 -48.89 -12.48 6.21
CA ASN A 608 -49.71 -13.38 5.40
C ASN A 608 -48.85 -14.36 4.60
N ILE A 609 -49.42 -15.51 4.23
CA ILE A 609 -48.89 -16.40 3.18
C ILE A 609 -49.79 -16.29 1.96
N THR A 610 -49.23 -15.99 0.79
CA THR A 610 -49.91 -15.98 -0.49
C THR A 610 -49.20 -16.90 -1.46
N LEU A 611 -49.90 -17.92 -1.96
CA LEU A 611 -49.43 -18.82 -2.99
C LEU A 611 -50.24 -18.57 -4.27
N GLY A 612 -49.57 -18.49 -5.40
CA GLY A 612 -50.20 -18.32 -6.70
C GLY A 612 -49.37 -18.94 -7.82
N ALA A 613 -50.06 -19.29 -8.89
CA ALA A 613 -49.52 -19.88 -10.11
C ALA A 613 -50.26 -19.38 -11.35
N SER A 614 -50.74 -18.13 -11.36
CA SER A 614 -51.25 -17.39 -12.54
C SER A 614 -52.00 -18.23 -13.60
N GLY A 615 -52.97 -19.06 -13.19
CA GLY A 615 -53.76 -19.93 -14.09
C GLY A 615 -53.19 -21.34 -14.35
N GLY A 616 -52.05 -21.67 -13.75
CA GLY A 616 -51.43 -22.98 -13.65
C GLY A 616 -51.76 -23.70 -12.35
N SER A 617 -50.93 -24.67 -11.96
CA SER A 617 -51.15 -25.51 -10.77
C SER A 617 -50.11 -25.28 -9.67
N ILE A 618 -50.56 -25.36 -8.43
CA ILE A 618 -49.71 -25.45 -7.25
C ILE A 618 -49.65 -26.94 -6.84
N THR A 619 -48.45 -27.52 -6.82
CA THR A 619 -48.22 -28.94 -6.53
C THR A 619 -47.28 -29.09 -5.35
N ALA A 620 -47.73 -29.78 -4.29
CA ALA A 620 -46.88 -30.28 -3.24
C ALA A 620 -46.62 -31.77 -3.43
N ASN A 621 -45.35 -32.15 -3.57
CA ASN A 621 -44.93 -33.53 -3.86
C ASN A 621 -45.06 -34.49 -2.66
N GLY A 622 -45.63 -34.04 -1.55
CA GLY A 622 -45.85 -34.82 -0.33
C GLY A 622 -46.62 -34.01 0.70
N ALA A 623 -46.33 -34.21 1.99
CA ALA A 623 -46.95 -33.41 3.04
C ALA A 623 -46.57 -31.92 2.92
N LEU A 624 -47.53 -31.04 3.20
CA LEU A 624 -47.37 -29.58 3.16
C LEU A 624 -47.85 -28.97 4.47
N THR A 625 -47.10 -28.04 5.03
CA THR A 625 -47.52 -27.23 6.20
C THR A 625 -47.38 -25.75 5.88
N LEU A 626 -48.48 -25.02 5.97
CA LEU A 626 -48.53 -23.56 5.89
C LEU A 626 -48.92 -23.02 7.27
N SER A 627 -48.10 -22.17 7.87
CA SER A 627 -48.35 -21.55 9.17
C SER A 627 -48.20 -20.04 9.08
N SER A 628 -49.28 -19.30 9.29
CA SER A 628 -49.30 -17.84 9.19
C SER A 628 -49.91 -17.22 10.44
N ASN A 629 -49.22 -16.25 11.03
CA ASN A 629 -49.80 -15.40 12.06
C ASN A 629 -50.78 -14.34 11.50
N GLY A 630 -50.90 -14.24 10.19
CA GLY A 630 -51.93 -13.50 9.47
C GLY A 630 -52.91 -14.43 8.76
N SER A 631 -53.12 -14.20 7.47
CA SER A 631 -53.99 -14.99 6.59
C SER A 631 -53.20 -15.89 5.63
N ILE A 632 -53.82 -16.99 5.20
CA ILE A 632 -53.34 -17.84 4.10
C ILE A 632 -54.25 -17.64 2.88
N THR A 633 -53.67 -17.31 1.74
CA THR A 633 -54.37 -17.23 0.44
C THR A 633 -53.69 -18.17 -0.56
N VAL A 634 -54.46 -19.11 -1.11
CA VAL A 634 -54.02 -19.98 -2.20
C VAL A 634 -54.87 -19.64 -3.42
N SER A 635 -54.25 -18.92 -4.36
CA SER A 635 -54.95 -18.23 -5.45
C SER A 635 -55.35 -19.15 -6.61
N ASP A 636 -54.70 -20.31 -6.72
CA ASP A 636 -54.87 -21.26 -7.81
C ASP A 636 -55.06 -22.69 -7.28
N ALA A 637 -55.30 -23.65 -8.17
CA ALA A 637 -55.53 -25.04 -7.81
C ALA A 637 -54.34 -25.64 -7.04
N LEU A 638 -54.58 -26.18 -5.84
CA LEU A 638 -53.57 -26.82 -5.01
C LEU A 638 -53.80 -28.32 -4.94
N THR A 639 -52.79 -29.09 -5.37
CA THR A 639 -52.73 -30.55 -5.24
C THR A 639 -51.58 -30.94 -4.32
N SER A 640 -51.86 -31.72 -3.29
CA SER A 640 -50.86 -32.24 -2.35
C SER A 640 -50.86 -33.77 -2.43
N ALA A 641 -49.68 -34.38 -2.61
CA ALA A 641 -49.55 -35.84 -2.63
C ALA A 641 -49.56 -36.48 -1.23
N GLY A 642 -49.57 -35.66 -0.18
CA GLY A 642 -49.76 -36.07 1.22
C GLY A 642 -50.58 -35.03 1.98
N SER A 643 -50.66 -35.15 3.31
CA SER A 643 -51.51 -34.25 4.11
C SER A 643 -51.06 -32.79 4.00
N ALA A 644 -52.00 -31.90 3.70
CA ALA A 644 -51.81 -30.46 3.73
C ALA A 644 -52.41 -29.86 5.01
N THR A 645 -51.58 -29.22 5.84
CA THR A 645 -51.97 -28.55 7.09
C THR A 645 -51.87 -27.04 6.90
N LEU A 646 -52.97 -26.33 7.06
CA LEU A 646 -53.03 -24.86 6.94
C LEU A 646 -53.47 -24.27 8.29
N ASN A 647 -52.60 -23.47 8.90
CA ASN A 647 -52.86 -22.78 10.16
C ASN A 647 -52.74 -21.26 9.95
N ALA A 648 -53.83 -20.52 10.16
CA ALA A 648 -53.89 -19.07 9.99
C ALA A 648 -54.68 -18.42 11.12
N ASN A 649 -54.18 -17.30 11.67
CA ASN A 649 -54.88 -16.56 12.73
C ASN A 649 -56.00 -15.65 12.19
N SER A 650 -55.91 -15.20 10.93
CA SER A 650 -56.83 -14.22 10.34
C SER A 650 -57.71 -14.75 9.22
N GLY A 651 -57.53 -16.01 8.80
CA GLY A 651 -58.39 -16.68 7.82
C GLY A 651 -57.63 -17.43 6.73
N ILE A 652 -58.34 -18.34 6.06
CA ILE A 652 -57.83 -19.16 4.96
C ILE A 652 -58.75 -18.95 3.75
N THR A 653 -58.17 -18.56 2.62
CA THR A 653 -58.85 -18.42 1.32
C THR A 653 -58.23 -19.40 0.33
N LEU A 654 -59.05 -20.26 -0.29
CA LEU A 654 -58.63 -21.25 -1.28
C LEU A 654 -59.39 -21.05 -2.59
N ALA A 655 -58.72 -21.23 -3.72
CA ALA A 655 -59.39 -21.39 -5.01
C ALA A 655 -60.30 -22.63 -5.03
N ASN A 656 -61.23 -22.69 -6.00
CA ASN A 656 -62.32 -23.68 -6.06
C ASN A 656 -61.89 -25.16 -6.19
N SER A 657 -60.58 -25.46 -6.26
CA SER A 657 -60.04 -26.82 -6.40
C SER A 657 -58.84 -27.05 -5.48
N PHE A 658 -59.10 -27.76 -4.37
CA PHE A 658 -58.10 -28.23 -3.41
C PHE A 658 -58.20 -29.76 -3.27
N ALA A 659 -57.09 -30.45 -3.48
CA ALA A 659 -56.98 -31.90 -3.33
C ALA A 659 -55.74 -32.23 -2.48
N ALA A 660 -55.90 -32.99 -1.40
CA ALA A 660 -54.83 -33.34 -0.47
C ALA A 660 -55.01 -34.75 0.11
#